data_AF-A0A0N4Z6G3-F1
#
_entry.id   AF-A0A0N4Z6G3-F1
#
_cell.length_a   1.000
_cell.length_b   1.000
_cell.length_c   1.000
_cell.angle_alpha   90.00
_cell.angle_beta   90.00
_cell.angle_gamma   90.00
#
_symmetry.space_group_name_H-M   'P 1'
#
loop_
_entity.id
_entity.type
_entity.pdbx_description
1 polymer ?
#
loop_
_entity_poly.entity_id
_entity_poly.type
_entity_poly.pdbx_seq_one_letter_code
_entity_poly.pdbx_strand_id
1 'polypeptide(L)'
;MSLFHYHEFFSYTSPDASYIDVGFLLGKRDVIAIGCLNGNLSILDPGIDIENRYSKAVILEETLEYPILQMIAGKFISSTQRDILAILHPKYLIFYRIFEDAEYNCSIEKVREHKLTEPSYNMCKGKFGQSNEEQICIQTINCSFSVYEAEHFVFNRKISDSITPGPIAYSEDDDLLIFIHNNTLKSIKFLNLASLNKSHSLENDHLIKFKITLGDNAIDMAVNETPPAQPSILVLCKRCLFCLTVSGNIRFILRFDFIALSLKVYDYNNEAYTRFCVGTLTRNILFYKDTKLMWSSQLDFYPISIRIATFSERYRNMMTVLDRDGKCLVIYLGTEPHLFKFSVSENRFIDVDERMKEIKEYESIIKLSEVEHDEEIKNSDVMEGIDTFDVRIEIEHHGDDIRLDFTRKQQFVIKINSELDSINVYIQTEFEVSESQFKCILTTKDHMKYIDFELGTKPIRDSEVLFIGLFDNGQVLSHSIFIPLNLICRVTLPQRNASIKLSFDSKYNALPLNEIFNEFTFDNPYQAAFQPFNSEVFVSIYVAKASNRYRVQSESSEFLYLFINELNRRLSKIYDDPNLRCAVPLELFTDEICTLISKETVINERKKNLEKYTLQFRHSEMLLLNKLKNEREEPESHILMYLNYCYTQLQEELDEVLEIEKEIKKIVSNLKPLLNLFNLLMKLNGIDIIIDGTTLENTNQQYSLLFGVLLSTQKGLPLQDSYDTNTIRRLMDSLYNSEGFLTGIIEEEEEDDENEDEENKIEEQFEFSNIQSGSMKVISSE
;
A
#
# COMPACT_ATOMS: atom_id res chain seq x y z
N MET A 1 -6.02 39.95 5.53
CA MET A 1 -5.43 39.47 4.27
C MET A 1 -4.63 38.22 4.53
N SER A 2 -5.19 37.05 4.24
CA SER A 2 -4.63 35.75 4.61
C SER A 2 -3.15 35.59 4.28
N LEU A 3 -2.36 35.28 5.31
CA LEU A 3 -0.93 35.03 5.22
C LEU A 3 -0.62 33.93 4.19
N PHE A 4 0.43 34.15 3.39
CA PHE A 4 0.93 33.21 2.35
C PHE A 4 -0.04 32.89 1.22
N HIS A 5 -1.11 33.67 1.08
CA HIS A 5 -2.03 33.60 -0.06
C HIS A 5 -1.91 34.86 -0.92
N TYR A 6 -2.20 34.71 -2.20
CA TYR A 6 -2.37 35.85 -3.09
C TYR A 6 -3.77 36.45 -2.94
N HIS A 7 -3.87 37.74 -3.23
CA HIS A 7 -5.15 38.42 -3.39
C HIS A 7 -5.26 38.98 -4.79
N GLU A 8 -6.43 38.77 -5.40
CA GLU A 8 -6.73 39.28 -6.72
C GLU A 8 -7.02 40.79 -6.68
N PHE A 9 -6.29 41.56 -7.47
CA PHE A 9 -6.59 42.97 -7.75
C PHE A 9 -7.46 43.10 -9.01
N PHE A 10 -7.15 42.32 -10.04
CA PHE A 10 -7.89 42.29 -11.29
C PHE A 10 -7.65 40.94 -11.98
N SER A 11 -8.64 40.41 -12.68
CA SER A 11 -8.47 39.25 -13.53
C SER A 11 -9.19 39.43 -14.86
N TYR A 12 -8.57 38.88 -15.89
CA TYR A 12 -9.07 38.88 -17.26
C TYR A 12 -8.72 37.56 -17.91
N THR A 13 -9.68 36.94 -18.60
CA THR A 13 -9.50 35.63 -19.22
C THR A 13 -9.53 35.80 -20.73
N SER A 14 -8.44 35.41 -21.39
CA SER A 14 -8.40 35.31 -22.85
C SER A 14 -8.00 33.89 -23.24
N PRO A 15 -8.81 33.18 -24.04
CA PRO A 15 -8.46 31.84 -24.51
C PRO A 15 -7.17 31.91 -25.33
N ASP A 16 -6.31 30.91 -25.15
CA ASP A 16 -5.02 30.76 -25.86
C ASP A 16 -4.02 31.91 -25.66
N ALA A 17 -4.14 32.67 -24.55
CA ALA A 17 -3.12 33.65 -24.17
C ALA A 17 -1.80 32.94 -23.83
N SER A 18 -0.74 33.31 -24.54
CA SER A 18 0.57 32.65 -24.45
C SER A 18 1.66 33.54 -23.86
N TYR A 19 1.53 34.86 -24.03
CA TYR A 19 2.56 35.80 -23.60
C TYR A 19 1.96 37.06 -22.99
N ILE A 20 2.64 37.59 -21.97
CA ILE A 20 2.34 38.89 -21.38
C ILE A 20 3.58 39.76 -21.36
N ASP A 21 3.38 41.05 -21.59
CA ASP A 21 4.40 42.05 -21.31
C ASP A 21 3.78 43.32 -20.72
N VAL A 22 4.61 44.11 -20.05
CA VAL A 22 4.18 45.33 -19.36
C VAL A 22 5.10 46.46 -19.78
N GLY A 23 4.51 47.59 -20.16
CA GLY A 23 5.28 48.77 -20.52
C GLY A 23 4.44 50.04 -20.57
N PHE A 24 5.11 51.15 -20.86
CA PHE A 24 4.52 52.49 -20.90
C PHE A 24 3.95 52.79 -22.28
N LEU A 25 2.93 52.03 -22.68
CA LEU A 25 2.33 52.07 -24.01
C LEU A 25 1.32 53.22 -24.16
N LEU A 26 0.52 53.47 -23.12
CA LEU A 26 -0.54 54.49 -23.10
C LEU A 26 -0.50 55.30 -21.80
N GLY A 27 -0.91 56.56 -21.88
CA GLY A 27 -1.05 57.43 -20.72
C GLY A 27 0.26 57.72 -19.95
N LYS A 28 0.18 57.68 -18.62
CA LYS A 28 1.28 57.96 -17.67
C LYS A 28 1.57 56.81 -16.70
N ARG A 29 1.16 55.58 -17.03
CA ARG A 29 1.28 54.41 -16.15
C ARG A 29 1.58 53.15 -16.96
N ASP A 30 1.89 52.06 -16.26
CA ASP A 30 2.12 50.78 -16.91
C ASP A 30 0.82 50.17 -17.40
N VAL A 31 0.88 49.59 -18.60
CA VAL A 31 -0.23 48.91 -19.26
C VAL A 31 0.18 47.48 -19.56
N ILE A 32 -0.76 46.53 -19.40
CA ILE A 32 -0.54 45.11 -19.65
C ILE A 32 -0.92 44.80 -21.09
N ALA A 33 -0.01 44.23 -21.86
CA ALA A 33 -0.30 43.64 -23.17
C ALA A 33 -0.37 42.12 -23.06
N ILE A 34 -1.42 41.52 -23.60
CA ILE A 34 -1.63 40.06 -23.66
C ILE A 34 -1.69 39.64 -25.12
N GLY A 35 -0.85 38.67 -25.47
CA GLY A 35 -0.74 38.13 -26.82
C GLY A 35 -1.19 36.67 -26.84
N CYS A 36 -2.01 36.35 -27.83
CA CYS A 36 -2.54 35.00 -28.03
C CYS A 36 -1.97 34.34 -29.29
N LEU A 37 -1.85 33.02 -29.27
CA LEU A 37 -1.42 32.24 -30.44
C LEU A 37 -2.41 32.35 -31.62
N ASN A 38 -3.66 32.73 -31.36
CA ASN A 38 -4.66 32.95 -32.40
C ASN A 38 -4.53 34.31 -33.11
N GLY A 39 -3.57 35.16 -32.69
CA GLY A 39 -3.37 36.50 -33.25
C GLY A 39 -4.11 37.61 -32.49
N ASN A 40 -4.91 37.28 -31.47
CA ASN A 40 -5.59 38.28 -30.64
C ASN A 40 -4.59 39.00 -29.73
N LEU A 41 -4.64 40.33 -29.76
CA LEU A 41 -3.92 41.24 -28.88
C LEU A 41 -4.93 41.97 -27.98
N SER A 42 -4.75 41.87 -26.67
CA SER A 42 -5.54 42.61 -25.68
C SER A 42 -4.64 43.54 -24.88
N ILE A 43 -5.05 44.80 -24.71
CA ILE A 43 -4.35 45.83 -23.94
C ILE A 43 -5.22 46.23 -22.76
N LEU A 44 -4.66 46.12 -21.56
CA LEU A 44 -5.39 46.29 -20.31
C LEU A 44 -4.71 47.31 -19.40
N ASP A 45 -5.48 48.26 -18.89
CA ASP A 45 -5.08 49.19 -17.82
C ASP A 45 -6.09 49.13 -16.68
N PRO A 46 -5.91 48.20 -15.72
CA PRO A 46 -6.78 48.09 -14.55
C PRO A 46 -6.68 49.29 -13.59
N GLY A 47 -5.76 50.23 -13.85
CA GLY A 47 -5.63 51.44 -13.07
C GLY A 47 -6.57 52.58 -13.48
N ILE A 48 -7.15 52.56 -14.70
CA ILE A 48 -7.92 53.69 -15.25
C ILE A 48 -9.03 54.12 -14.28
N ASP A 49 -9.85 53.16 -13.87
CA ASP A 49 -10.98 53.35 -12.96
C ASP A 49 -10.99 52.18 -11.96
N ILE A 50 -10.51 52.44 -10.74
CA ILE A 50 -10.33 51.41 -9.70
C ILE A 50 -11.69 50.85 -9.23
N GLU A 51 -12.74 51.68 -9.22
CA GLU A 51 -14.08 51.28 -8.78
C GLU A 51 -14.76 50.41 -9.83
N ASN A 52 -14.63 50.76 -11.12
CA ASN A 52 -15.24 50.02 -12.24
C ASN A 52 -14.25 49.18 -13.06
N ARG A 53 -13.14 48.75 -12.44
CA ARG A 53 -12.01 48.06 -13.11
C ARG A 53 -12.43 46.89 -13.98
N TYR A 54 -13.39 46.07 -13.57
CA TYR A 54 -13.85 44.93 -14.37
C TYR A 54 -14.51 45.32 -15.69
N SER A 55 -15.06 46.53 -15.81
CA SER A 55 -15.78 47.00 -17.00
C SER A 55 -14.95 47.90 -17.91
N LYS A 56 -13.94 48.61 -17.37
CA LYS A 56 -13.18 49.64 -18.10
C LYS A 56 -11.68 49.36 -18.20
N ALA A 57 -11.18 48.28 -17.62
CA ALA A 57 -9.76 47.95 -17.69
C ALA A 57 -9.32 47.56 -19.11
N VAL A 58 -10.22 46.99 -19.92
CA VAL A 58 -9.92 46.62 -21.30
C VAL A 58 -9.91 47.89 -22.15
N ILE A 59 -8.76 48.23 -22.73
CA ILE A 59 -8.58 49.40 -23.57
C ILE A 59 -8.75 49.06 -25.05
N LEU A 60 -8.11 47.98 -25.49
CA LEU A 60 -8.07 47.55 -26.88
C LEU A 60 -8.13 46.03 -26.94
N GLU A 61 -8.96 45.49 -27.82
CA GLU A 61 -8.91 44.12 -28.27
C GLU A 61 -8.93 44.10 -29.80
N GLU A 62 -7.88 43.55 -30.41
CA GLU A 62 -7.76 43.51 -31.86
C GLU A 62 -7.18 42.15 -32.31
N THR A 63 -7.77 41.58 -33.36
CA THR A 63 -7.27 40.35 -33.98
C THR A 63 -6.31 40.69 -35.11
N LEU A 64 -5.02 40.39 -34.89
CA LEU A 64 -3.97 40.58 -35.88
C LEU A 64 -3.97 39.43 -36.91
N GLU A 65 -3.33 39.67 -38.06
CA GLU A 65 -3.29 38.72 -39.19
C GLU A 65 -2.54 37.42 -38.90
N TYR A 66 -1.63 37.41 -37.91
CA TYR A 66 -0.71 36.30 -37.67
C TYR A 66 -0.63 35.92 -36.17
N PRO A 67 -0.31 34.66 -35.84
CA PRO A 67 -0.05 34.19 -34.47
C PRO A 67 1.01 35.02 -33.75
N ILE A 68 0.77 35.35 -32.48
CA ILE A 68 1.74 36.08 -31.63
C ILE A 68 2.60 35.07 -30.88
N LEU A 69 3.91 35.04 -31.17
CA LEU A 69 4.88 34.18 -30.48
C LEU A 69 5.44 34.85 -29.22
N GLN A 70 5.79 36.13 -29.32
CA GLN A 70 6.36 36.93 -28.24
C GLN A 70 6.05 38.40 -28.46
N MET A 71 5.93 39.15 -27.37
CA MET A 71 5.78 40.60 -27.39
C MET A 71 6.81 41.27 -26.48
N ILE A 72 7.32 42.42 -26.88
CA ILE A 72 8.21 43.23 -26.05
C ILE A 72 7.82 44.70 -26.19
N ALA A 73 7.50 45.35 -25.08
CA ALA A 73 7.37 46.80 -25.01
C ALA A 73 8.75 47.44 -24.79
N GLY A 74 9.09 48.47 -25.57
CA GLY A 74 10.41 49.12 -25.47
C GLY A 74 10.51 50.44 -26.21
N LYS A 75 11.63 51.13 -25.99
CA LYS A 75 11.94 52.43 -26.60
C LYS A 75 12.73 52.23 -27.89
N PHE A 76 12.02 51.79 -28.92
CA PHE A 76 12.61 51.49 -30.22
C PHE A 76 12.80 52.72 -31.11
N ILE A 77 12.15 53.85 -30.81
CA ILE A 77 12.26 55.11 -31.56
C ILE A 77 12.49 56.26 -30.57
N SER A 78 13.61 56.98 -30.69
CA SER A 78 13.98 58.06 -29.75
C SER A 78 13.03 59.25 -29.77
N SER A 79 12.35 59.48 -30.89
CA SER A 79 11.45 60.61 -31.08
C SER A 79 10.17 60.50 -30.25
N THR A 80 9.82 59.30 -29.80
CA THR A 80 8.60 59.03 -29.01
C THR A 80 8.93 58.90 -27.53
N GLN A 81 8.16 59.59 -26.68
CA GLN A 81 8.27 59.44 -25.22
C GLN A 81 7.67 58.13 -24.69
N ARG A 82 6.79 57.49 -25.48
CA ARG A 82 6.08 56.26 -25.12
C ARG A 82 6.79 55.04 -25.67
N ASP A 83 6.57 53.90 -25.01
CA ASP A 83 7.07 52.63 -25.50
C ASP A 83 6.26 52.19 -26.73
N ILE A 84 6.94 51.49 -27.63
CA ILE A 84 6.34 50.88 -28.82
C ILE A 84 6.29 49.37 -28.56
N LEU A 85 5.22 48.73 -29.02
CA LEU A 85 5.02 47.30 -28.86
C LEU A 85 5.60 46.57 -30.06
N ALA A 86 6.67 45.81 -29.85
CA ALA A 86 7.19 44.90 -30.87
C ALA A 86 6.53 43.53 -30.72
N ILE A 87 5.92 43.05 -31.80
CA ILE A 87 5.24 41.75 -31.85
C ILE A 87 5.99 40.84 -32.82
N LEU A 88 6.39 39.68 -32.30
CA LEU A 88 7.03 38.63 -33.07
C LEU A 88 5.98 37.63 -33.56
N HIS A 89 5.88 37.51 -34.87
CA HIS A 89 5.12 36.48 -35.56
C HIS A 89 6.08 35.44 -36.16
N PRO A 90 5.61 34.27 -36.60
CA PRO A 90 6.47 33.23 -37.16
C PRO A 90 7.36 33.70 -38.32
N LYS A 91 6.89 34.61 -39.18
CA LYS A 91 7.65 35.12 -40.34
C LYS A 91 7.74 36.65 -40.42
N TYR A 92 7.26 37.37 -39.41
CA TYR A 92 7.22 38.82 -39.40
C TYR A 92 7.59 39.37 -38.03
N LEU A 93 8.33 40.47 -38.02
CA LEU A 93 8.48 41.34 -36.86
C LEU A 93 7.73 42.63 -37.16
N ILE A 94 6.77 43.00 -36.30
CA ILE A 94 5.95 44.18 -36.51
C ILE A 94 6.01 45.08 -35.28
N PHE A 95 6.29 46.35 -35.51
CA PHE A 95 6.25 47.39 -34.50
C PHE A 95 4.90 48.09 -34.56
N TYR A 96 4.17 48.05 -33.45
CA TYR A 96 2.87 48.65 -33.28
C TYR A 96 2.94 49.80 -32.29
N ARG A 97 2.28 50.90 -32.64
CA ARG A 97 2.08 52.04 -31.76
C ARG A 97 0.61 52.16 -31.45
N ILE A 98 0.29 52.33 -30.17
CA ILE A 98 -1.09 52.45 -29.73
C ILE A 98 -1.40 53.93 -29.58
N PHE A 99 -2.48 54.36 -30.25
CA PHE A 99 -2.97 55.72 -30.21
C PHE A 99 -4.29 55.79 -29.46
N GLU A 100 -4.55 56.96 -28.89
CA GLU A 100 -5.79 57.28 -28.20
C GLU A 100 -6.36 58.52 -28.89
N ASP A 101 -7.51 58.37 -29.53
CA ASP A 101 -8.20 59.46 -30.21
C ASP A 101 -8.90 60.38 -29.20
N ALA A 102 -9.29 61.57 -29.64
CA ALA A 102 -9.94 62.59 -28.79
C ALA A 102 -11.27 62.13 -28.14
N GLU A 103 -11.86 61.04 -28.63
CA GLU A 103 -13.08 60.41 -28.10
C GLU A 103 -12.80 59.24 -27.12
N TYR A 104 -11.54 59.06 -26.67
CA TYR A 104 -11.08 57.92 -25.84
C TYR A 104 -11.16 56.55 -26.52
N ASN A 105 -11.28 56.52 -27.85
CA ASN A 105 -11.15 55.29 -28.62
C ASN A 105 -9.66 55.01 -28.86
N CYS A 106 -9.19 53.84 -28.43
CA CYS A 106 -7.84 53.40 -28.73
C CYS A 106 -7.78 52.62 -30.04
N SER A 107 -6.74 52.86 -30.83
CA SER A 107 -6.47 52.15 -32.07
C SER A 107 -5.00 51.77 -32.15
N ILE A 108 -4.69 50.70 -32.90
CA ILE A 108 -3.32 50.29 -33.15
C ILE A 108 -2.87 50.75 -34.55
N GLU A 109 -1.68 51.33 -34.64
CA GLU A 109 -1.05 51.69 -35.90
C GLU A 109 0.20 50.83 -36.11
N LYS A 110 0.29 50.22 -37.29
CA LYS A 110 1.48 49.50 -37.74
C LYS A 110 2.54 50.50 -38.16
N VAL A 111 3.56 50.71 -37.32
CA VAL A 111 4.67 51.63 -37.60
C VAL A 111 5.57 51.04 -38.68
N ARG A 112 5.97 49.77 -38.50
CA ARG A 112 6.79 49.08 -39.50
C ARG A 112 6.65 47.57 -39.41
N GLU A 113 6.74 46.93 -40.56
CA GLU A 113 6.78 45.48 -40.72
C GLU A 113 8.11 45.06 -41.37
N HIS A 114 8.75 44.06 -40.77
CA HIS A 114 9.94 43.42 -41.30
C HIS A 114 9.64 41.94 -41.59
N LYS A 115 9.85 41.52 -42.83
CA LYS A 115 9.71 40.12 -43.24
C LYS A 115 10.95 39.31 -42.88
N LEU A 116 10.75 38.21 -42.18
CA LEU A 116 11.82 37.30 -41.76
C LEU A 116 12.12 36.26 -42.84
N THR A 117 13.39 35.90 -43.01
CA THR A 117 13.84 34.90 -44.00
C THR A 117 13.53 33.47 -43.56
N GLU A 118 13.61 33.23 -42.25
CA GLU A 118 13.41 31.93 -41.59
C GLU A 118 12.37 32.09 -40.48
N PRO A 119 11.70 31.01 -40.06
CA PRO A 119 10.78 31.09 -38.94
C PRO A 119 11.48 31.45 -37.62
N SER A 120 10.92 32.42 -36.90
CA SER A 120 11.42 32.88 -35.60
C SER A 120 11.05 31.90 -34.47
N TYR A 121 11.84 31.95 -33.39
CA TYR A 121 11.61 31.18 -32.16
C TYR A 121 11.31 32.11 -30.98
N ASN A 122 12.23 33.03 -30.67
CA ASN A 122 12.08 34.06 -29.64
C ASN A 122 12.88 35.31 -30.00
N MET A 123 12.80 36.35 -29.18
CA MET A 123 13.57 37.57 -29.32
C MET A 123 13.97 38.16 -27.96
N CYS A 124 15.01 39.00 -27.97
CA CYS A 124 15.37 39.86 -26.86
C CYS A 124 15.54 41.31 -27.34
N LYS A 125 15.40 42.25 -26.41
CA LYS A 125 15.68 43.67 -26.63
C LYS A 125 16.93 44.10 -25.88
N GLY A 126 17.56 45.16 -26.35
CA GLY A 126 18.67 45.84 -25.68
C GLY A 126 19.28 46.91 -26.56
N LYS A 127 20.14 47.75 -25.97
CA LYS A 127 20.94 48.73 -26.71
C LYS A 127 22.20 48.10 -27.30
N PHE A 128 22.02 47.22 -28.28
CA PHE A 128 23.12 46.45 -28.88
C PHE A 128 24.22 47.38 -29.41
N GLY A 129 25.48 47.11 -29.05
CA GLY A 129 26.61 47.94 -29.45
C GLY A 129 26.59 49.34 -28.84
N GLN A 130 25.92 49.52 -27.70
CA GLN A 130 25.75 50.80 -27.01
C GLN A 130 25.01 51.84 -27.88
N SER A 131 24.01 51.40 -28.63
CA SER A 131 23.12 52.26 -29.41
C SER A 131 22.31 53.19 -28.52
N ASN A 132 21.89 54.33 -29.08
CA ASN A 132 20.99 55.25 -28.36
C ASN A 132 19.57 54.67 -28.24
N GLU A 133 19.13 53.93 -29.26
CA GLU A 133 17.81 53.29 -29.35
C GLU A 133 17.89 51.82 -28.94
N GLU A 134 16.79 51.31 -28.37
CA GLU A 134 16.65 49.87 -28.17
C GLU A 134 16.44 49.17 -29.51
N GLN A 135 17.09 48.03 -29.66
CA GLN A 135 17.04 47.20 -30.85
C GLN A 135 16.52 45.82 -30.48
N ILE A 136 16.17 45.01 -31.47
CA ILE A 136 15.66 43.64 -31.27
C ILE A 136 16.59 42.63 -31.93
N CYS A 137 17.01 41.63 -31.16
CA CYS A 137 17.67 40.44 -31.68
C CYS A 137 16.67 39.28 -31.68
N ILE A 138 16.38 38.75 -32.87
CA ILE A 138 15.53 37.58 -33.08
C ILE A 138 16.41 36.35 -33.22
N GLN A 139 16.04 35.29 -32.52
CA GLN A 139 16.57 33.96 -32.74
C GLN A 139 15.59 33.14 -33.57
N THR A 140 16.09 32.49 -34.61
CA THR A 140 15.30 31.58 -35.45
C THR A 140 15.32 30.15 -34.92
N ILE A 141 14.42 29.32 -35.43
CA ILE A 141 14.41 27.88 -35.13
C ILE A 141 15.74 27.21 -35.55
N ASN A 142 16.38 27.73 -36.59
CA ASN A 142 17.67 27.24 -37.11
C ASN A 142 18.89 27.78 -36.32
N CYS A 143 18.67 28.37 -35.14
CA CYS A 143 19.70 28.96 -34.28
C CYS A 143 20.51 30.07 -34.98
N SER A 144 19.88 30.82 -35.91
CA SER A 144 20.44 32.05 -36.48
C SER A 144 19.94 33.27 -35.70
N PHE A 145 20.77 34.30 -35.60
CA PHE A 145 20.48 35.57 -34.95
C PHE A 145 20.34 36.67 -35.99
N SER A 146 19.20 37.36 -35.98
CA SER A 146 18.95 38.52 -36.83
C SER A 146 18.65 39.74 -35.96
N VAL A 147 19.32 40.86 -36.26
CA VAL A 147 19.21 42.10 -35.48
C VAL A 147 18.48 43.14 -36.32
N TYR A 148 17.49 43.79 -35.70
CA TYR A 148 16.62 44.79 -36.30
C TYR A 148 16.57 46.04 -35.44
N GLU A 149 16.74 47.18 -36.07
CA GLU A 149 16.30 48.47 -35.54
C GLU A 149 14.84 48.69 -35.96
N ALA A 150 14.15 49.62 -35.28
CA ALA A 150 12.76 49.95 -35.60
C ALA A 150 12.60 50.22 -37.10
N GLU A 151 13.53 50.95 -37.70
CA GLU A 151 13.51 51.37 -39.10
C GLU A 151 14.44 50.62 -40.05
N HIS A 152 15.17 49.60 -39.65
CA HIS A 152 15.96 48.83 -40.63
C HIS A 152 16.44 47.50 -40.10
N PHE A 153 16.66 46.58 -41.02
CA PHE A 153 17.38 45.35 -40.76
C PHE A 153 18.88 45.64 -40.71
N VAL A 154 19.56 45.16 -39.66
CA VAL A 154 21.00 45.37 -39.47
C VAL A 154 21.78 44.22 -40.11
N PHE A 155 21.65 43.00 -39.58
CA PHE A 155 22.32 41.81 -40.12
C PHE A 155 21.65 40.51 -39.64
N ASN A 156 22.03 39.39 -40.28
CA ASN A 156 21.71 38.02 -39.86
C ASN A 156 23.01 37.19 -39.84
N ARG A 157 23.20 36.40 -38.78
CA ARG A 157 24.37 35.56 -38.52
C ARG A 157 23.96 34.21 -37.95
N LYS A 158 24.63 33.16 -38.40
CA LYS A 158 24.44 31.81 -37.86
C LYS A 158 25.68 31.40 -37.08
N ILE A 159 25.48 30.89 -35.87
CA ILE A 159 26.55 30.28 -35.07
C ILE A 159 26.57 28.78 -35.34
N SER A 160 27.75 28.18 -35.47
CA SER A 160 27.92 26.76 -35.80
C SER A 160 27.53 25.83 -34.64
N ASP A 161 27.19 24.57 -34.98
CA ASP A 161 26.90 23.45 -34.07
C ASP A 161 25.80 23.66 -33.02
N SER A 162 24.64 24.16 -33.46
CA SER A 162 23.46 24.34 -32.61
C SER A 162 22.23 23.76 -33.30
N ILE A 163 21.55 22.83 -32.62
CA ILE A 163 20.39 22.08 -33.16
C ILE A 163 19.09 22.62 -32.55
N THR A 164 19.13 22.99 -31.27
CA THR A 164 17.95 23.42 -30.51
C THR A 164 18.14 24.84 -29.99
N PRO A 165 17.21 25.76 -30.27
CA PRO A 165 17.21 27.10 -29.69
C PRO A 165 16.75 27.06 -28.23
N GLY A 166 17.06 28.11 -27.49
CA GLY A 166 16.72 28.26 -26.08
C GLY A 166 16.59 29.74 -25.72
N PRO A 167 16.51 30.09 -24.42
CA PRO A 167 16.42 31.47 -23.98
C PRO A 167 17.59 32.34 -24.46
N ILE A 168 17.28 33.59 -24.80
CA ILE A 168 18.22 34.62 -25.25
C ILE A 168 18.04 35.89 -24.40
N ALA A 169 19.15 36.51 -24.01
CA ALA A 169 19.18 37.76 -23.27
C ALA A 169 20.41 38.57 -23.65
N TYR A 170 20.40 39.85 -23.31
CA TYR A 170 21.47 40.77 -23.58
C TYR A 170 21.90 41.49 -22.30
N SER A 171 23.20 41.75 -22.21
CA SER A 171 23.86 42.46 -21.12
C SER A 171 24.40 43.78 -21.69
N GLU A 172 23.87 44.91 -21.20
CA GLU A 172 24.16 46.24 -21.75
C GLU A 172 25.53 46.75 -21.30
N ASP A 173 25.91 46.48 -20.04
CA ASP A 173 27.17 46.97 -19.44
C ASP A 173 28.42 46.44 -20.17
N ASP A 174 28.39 45.15 -20.55
CA ASP A 174 29.52 44.43 -21.13
C ASP A 174 29.37 44.20 -22.66
N ASP A 175 28.25 44.63 -23.24
CA ASP A 175 27.85 44.44 -24.65
C ASP A 175 27.90 42.96 -25.10
N LEU A 176 27.26 42.09 -24.33
CA LEU A 176 27.25 40.64 -24.54
C LEU A 176 25.85 40.12 -24.87
N LEU A 177 25.78 39.38 -25.97
CA LEU A 177 24.64 38.52 -26.26
C LEU A 177 24.84 37.17 -25.57
N ILE A 178 23.90 36.79 -24.72
CA ILE A 178 23.90 35.56 -23.95
C ILE A 178 22.76 34.69 -24.47
N PHE A 179 23.06 33.44 -24.79
CA PHE A 179 22.08 32.54 -25.37
C PHE A 179 22.37 31.10 -24.99
N ILE A 180 21.33 30.26 -25.07
CA ILE A 180 21.43 28.84 -24.76
C ILE A 180 21.12 28.05 -26.01
N HIS A 181 22.08 27.24 -26.45
CA HIS A 181 21.92 26.28 -27.55
C HIS A 181 22.32 24.89 -27.04
N ASN A 182 21.54 23.86 -27.34
CA ASN A 182 21.81 22.48 -26.91
C ASN A 182 22.13 22.39 -25.40
N ASN A 183 21.33 23.03 -24.55
CA ASN A 183 21.51 23.11 -23.08
C ASN A 183 22.89 23.63 -22.61
N THR A 184 23.57 24.35 -23.49
CA THR A 184 24.86 24.97 -23.19
C THR A 184 24.70 26.48 -23.28
N LEU A 185 24.94 27.16 -22.17
CA LEU A 185 24.99 28.61 -22.09
C LEU A 185 26.27 29.10 -22.76
N LYS A 186 26.11 30.02 -23.71
CA LYS A 186 27.21 30.65 -24.45
C LYS A 186 27.04 32.17 -24.38
N SER A 187 28.15 32.90 -24.37
CA SER A 187 28.16 34.36 -24.48
C SER A 187 29.07 34.81 -25.62
N ILE A 188 28.63 35.83 -26.37
CA ILE A 188 29.37 36.43 -27.47
C ILE A 188 29.28 37.95 -27.38
N LYS A 189 30.39 38.65 -27.64
CA LYS A 189 30.37 40.12 -27.78
C LYS A 189 29.58 40.51 -29.03
N PHE A 190 28.76 41.54 -28.93
CA PHE A 190 27.94 41.98 -30.06
C PHE A 190 28.80 42.36 -31.28
N LEU A 191 29.91 43.08 -31.08
CA LEU A 191 30.84 43.44 -32.15
C LEU A 191 31.39 42.20 -32.89
N ASN A 192 31.73 41.15 -32.16
CA ASN A 192 32.19 39.89 -32.74
C ASN A 192 31.09 39.24 -33.58
N LEU A 193 29.85 39.24 -33.08
CA LEU A 193 28.67 38.77 -33.81
C LEU A 193 28.48 39.54 -35.12
N ALA A 194 28.49 40.88 -35.07
CA ALA A 194 28.32 41.74 -36.24
C ALA A 194 29.39 41.49 -37.32
N SER A 195 30.64 41.28 -36.90
CA SER A 195 31.82 41.10 -37.76
C SER A 195 31.90 39.74 -38.48
N LEU A 196 31.09 38.75 -38.09
CA LEU A 196 31.10 37.42 -38.72
C LEU A 196 30.74 37.50 -40.21
N ASN A 197 31.58 36.94 -41.08
CA ASN A 197 31.27 36.83 -42.50
C ASN A 197 30.27 35.69 -42.75
N LYS A 198 29.32 35.88 -43.66
CA LYS A 198 28.28 34.88 -44.00
C LYS A 198 28.83 33.53 -44.53
N SER A 199 30.12 33.43 -44.84
CA SER A 199 30.69 32.37 -45.69
C SER A 199 31.63 31.36 -45.00
N HIS A 200 31.94 31.49 -43.69
CA HIS A 200 32.86 30.56 -43.02
C HIS A 200 32.22 29.91 -41.78
N SER A 201 32.01 28.59 -41.88
CA SER A 201 31.46 27.70 -40.87
C SER A 201 32.54 26.77 -40.30
N LEU A 202 33.75 27.28 -40.08
CA LEU A 202 34.84 26.51 -39.48
C LEU A 202 35.23 27.15 -38.16
N GLU A 203 34.84 26.46 -37.08
CA GLU A 203 35.21 26.63 -35.67
C GLU A 203 35.10 28.06 -35.11
N ASN A 204 33.85 28.52 -34.97
CA ASN A 204 33.50 29.77 -34.29
C ASN A 204 33.66 29.75 -32.75
N ASP A 205 34.25 28.68 -32.17
CA ASP A 205 34.40 28.55 -30.72
C ASP A 205 35.32 29.65 -30.14
N HIS A 206 36.27 30.19 -30.92
CA HIS A 206 37.11 31.32 -30.52
C HIS A 206 36.36 32.64 -30.30
N LEU A 207 35.14 32.78 -30.85
CA LEU A 207 34.33 34.00 -30.69
C LEU A 207 33.51 34.00 -29.39
N ILE A 208 33.35 32.82 -28.78
CA ILE A 208 32.57 32.62 -27.55
C ILE A 208 33.44 33.01 -26.35
N LYS A 209 32.96 33.97 -25.53
CA LYS A 209 33.67 34.45 -24.33
C LYS A 209 33.71 33.38 -23.25
N PHE A 210 32.57 32.72 -23.00
CA PHE A 210 32.50 31.55 -22.14
C PHE A 210 31.40 30.58 -22.58
N LYS A 211 31.56 29.31 -22.21
CA LYS A 211 30.64 28.21 -22.52
C LYS A 211 30.45 27.35 -21.27
N ILE A 212 29.21 27.10 -20.87
CA ILE A 212 28.87 26.32 -19.67
C ILE A 212 27.73 25.36 -20.00
N THR A 213 27.94 24.07 -19.72
CA THR A 213 26.90 23.05 -19.88
C THR A 213 26.01 23.02 -18.64
N LEU A 214 24.70 23.18 -18.82
CA LEU A 214 23.74 23.30 -17.70
C LEU A 214 23.26 21.93 -17.18
N GLY A 215 23.39 20.87 -17.98
CA GLY A 215 22.95 19.51 -17.61
C GLY A 215 21.42 19.31 -17.55
N ASP A 216 20.64 20.38 -17.68
CA ASP A 216 19.17 20.40 -17.70
C ASP A 216 18.68 21.40 -18.77
N ASN A 217 17.40 21.32 -19.13
CA ASN A 217 16.79 22.22 -20.10
C ASN A 217 16.53 23.59 -19.46
N ALA A 218 17.05 24.65 -20.08
CA ALA A 218 16.74 26.02 -19.69
C ALA A 218 15.33 26.42 -20.15
N ILE A 219 14.58 27.04 -19.24
CA ILE A 219 13.22 27.51 -19.44
C ILE A 219 13.23 29.01 -19.70
N ASP A 220 13.91 29.76 -18.85
CA ASP A 220 13.91 31.22 -18.89
C ASP A 220 15.28 31.77 -18.47
N MET A 221 15.57 33.00 -18.88
CA MET A 221 16.83 33.67 -18.60
C MET A 221 16.61 35.16 -18.39
N ALA A 222 17.24 35.71 -17.36
CA ALA A 222 17.19 37.12 -17.05
C ALA A 222 18.58 37.63 -16.71
N VAL A 223 18.88 38.85 -17.14
CA VAL A 223 20.12 39.56 -16.80
C VAL A 223 19.75 40.66 -15.81
N ASN A 224 20.45 40.70 -14.68
CA ASN A 224 20.33 41.76 -13.68
C ASN A 224 21.58 42.63 -13.71
N GLU A 225 21.44 43.91 -14.05
CA GLU A 225 22.54 44.88 -14.12
C GLU A 225 22.30 46.10 -13.23
N THR A 226 21.26 46.07 -12.39
CA THR A 226 20.88 47.24 -11.59
C THR A 226 21.84 47.42 -10.39
N PRO A 227 22.64 48.52 -10.33
CA PRO A 227 23.52 48.79 -9.20
C PRO A 227 22.69 49.11 -7.95
N PRO A 228 23.11 48.69 -6.72
CA PRO A 228 24.45 48.22 -6.35
C PRO A 228 24.65 46.70 -6.42
N ALA A 229 23.69 45.93 -6.94
CA ALA A 229 23.88 44.49 -7.13
C ALA A 229 24.95 44.24 -8.19
N GLN A 230 25.83 43.26 -7.95
CA GLN A 230 26.82 42.87 -8.95
C GLN A 230 26.10 42.26 -10.17
N PRO A 231 26.44 42.66 -11.40
CA PRO A 231 25.74 42.24 -12.60
C PRO A 231 25.81 40.72 -12.76
N SER A 232 24.64 40.11 -12.95
CA SER A 232 24.45 38.66 -12.87
C SER A 232 23.49 38.14 -13.94
N ILE A 233 23.81 36.96 -14.45
CA ILE A 233 23.00 36.23 -15.41
C ILE A 233 22.28 35.12 -14.64
N LEU A 234 20.96 35.16 -14.58
CA LEU A 234 20.13 34.14 -13.98
C LEU A 234 19.56 33.25 -15.07
N VAL A 235 19.85 31.96 -15.00
CA VAL A 235 19.33 30.94 -15.90
C VAL A 235 18.47 29.98 -15.11
N LEU A 236 17.18 29.94 -15.42
CA LEU A 236 16.23 29.01 -14.83
C LEU A 236 16.16 27.75 -15.69
N CYS A 237 16.55 26.62 -15.12
CA CYS A 237 16.28 25.28 -15.64
C CYS A 237 15.08 24.66 -14.92
N LYS A 238 14.64 23.47 -15.35
CA LYS A 238 13.49 22.77 -14.74
C LYS A 238 13.67 22.53 -13.24
N ARG A 239 14.86 22.11 -12.81
CA ARG A 239 15.14 21.78 -11.40
C ARG A 239 16.31 22.54 -10.79
N CYS A 240 16.93 23.44 -11.54
CA CYS A 240 18.07 24.21 -11.07
C CYS A 240 17.93 25.67 -11.50
N LEU A 241 18.42 26.60 -10.69
CA LEU A 241 18.67 27.98 -11.10
C LEU A 241 20.15 28.26 -10.97
N PHE A 242 20.77 28.74 -12.04
CA PHE A 242 22.17 29.16 -12.06
C PHE A 242 22.23 30.68 -12.00
N CYS A 243 22.97 31.22 -11.04
CA CYS A 243 23.34 32.63 -11.02
C CYS A 243 24.82 32.75 -11.37
N LEU A 244 25.11 33.37 -12.50
CA LEU A 244 26.44 33.52 -13.07
C LEU A 244 26.86 34.99 -13.06
N THR A 245 28.15 35.24 -12.98
CA THR A 245 28.72 36.56 -13.32
C THR A 245 28.76 36.73 -14.84
N VAL A 246 28.87 37.98 -15.29
CA VAL A 246 29.04 38.31 -16.72
C VAL A 246 30.36 37.75 -17.31
N SER A 247 31.30 37.34 -16.45
CA SER A 247 32.54 36.64 -16.85
C SER A 247 32.36 35.13 -17.05
N GLY A 248 31.20 34.55 -16.69
CA GLY A 248 30.95 33.12 -16.77
C GLY A 248 31.29 32.32 -15.50
N ASN A 249 31.69 32.98 -14.40
CA ASN A 249 31.88 32.29 -13.13
C ASN A 249 30.54 32.10 -12.42
N ILE A 250 30.30 30.92 -11.85
CA ILE A 250 29.10 30.61 -11.07
C ILE A 250 29.19 31.32 -9.71
N ARG A 251 28.22 32.17 -9.40
CA ARG A 251 28.07 32.78 -8.06
C ARG A 251 27.41 31.81 -7.10
N PHE A 252 26.28 31.25 -7.51
CA PHE A 252 25.56 30.22 -6.77
C PHE A 252 24.66 29.41 -7.70
N ILE A 253 24.29 28.22 -7.22
CA ILE A 253 23.32 27.34 -7.86
C ILE A 253 22.26 27.02 -6.81
N LEU A 254 20.98 27.16 -7.18
CA LEU A 254 19.87 26.65 -6.40
C LEU A 254 19.34 25.40 -7.06
N ARG A 255 19.25 24.30 -6.30
CA ARG A 255 18.60 23.07 -6.74
C ARG A 255 17.23 23.00 -6.09
N PHE A 256 16.20 22.80 -6.89
CA PHE A 256 14.81 22.73 -6.47
C PHE A 256 14.35 21.27 -6.38
N ASP A 257 13.51 20.98 -5.38
CA ASP A 257 12.78 19.72 -5.27
C ASP A 257 11.46 19.73 -6.07
N PHE A 258 11.13 20.88 -6.66
CA PHE A 258 9.97 21.10 -7.53
C PHE A 258 10.40 21.48 -8.95
N ILE A 259 9.44 21.47 -9.88
CA ILE A 259 9.65 21.95 -11.25
C ILE A 259 9.32 23.44 -11.31
N ALA A 260 10.29 24.26 -11.74
CA ALA A 260 10.09 25.67 -12.00
C ALA A 260 9.47 25.89 -13.38
N LEU A 261 8.65 26.94 -13.52
CA LEU A 261 7.94 27.30 -14.75
C LEU A 261 8.34 28.67 -15.31
N SER A 262 8.57 29.65 -14.43
CA SER A 262 8.80 31.03 -14.84
C SER A 262 9.77 31.75 -13.90
N LEU A 263 10.50 32.73 -14.44
CA LEU A 263 11.44 33.56 -13.71
C LEU A 263 11.08 35.03 -13.88
N LYS A 264 11.14 35.80 -12.80
CA LYS A 264 11.20 37.26 -12.90
C LYS A 264 12.17 37.84 -11.89
N VAL A 265 13.17 38.54 -12.40
CA VAL A 265 14.07 39.38 -11.61
C VAL A 265 13.40 40.73 -11.38
N TYR A 266 13.53 41.24 -10.16
CA TYR A 266 12.95 42.52 -9.77
C TYR A 266 13.86 43.28 -8.82
N ASP A 267 13.82 44.59 -8.91
CA ASP A 267 14.61 45.47 -8.06
C ASP A 267 13.74 46.04 -6.94
N TYR A 268 14.27 45.98 -5.72
CA TYR A 268 13.60 46.52 -4.54
C TYR A 268 14.64 46.96 -3.52
N ASN A 269 14.65 48.27 -3.23
CA ASN A 269 15.64 48.96 -2.40
C ASN A 269 17.07 48.83 -2.95
N ASN A 270 17.88 49.90 -2.82
CA ASN A 270 19.30 49.94 -3.27
C ASN A 270 20.20 49.01 -2.43
N GLU A 271 19.95 47.71 -2.47
CA GLU A 271 20.72 46.66 -1.81
C GLU A 271 21.50 45.84 -2.83
N ALA A 272 22.66 45.30 -2.43
CA ALA A 272 23.59 44.60 -3.32
C ALA A 272 23.20 43.14 -3.66
N TYR A 273 21.94 42.75 -3.41
CA TYR A 273 21.46 41.37 -3.55
C TYR A 273 20.56 41.22 -4.78
N THR A 274 20.67 40.09 -5.46
CA THR A 274 19.78 39.76 -6.57
C THR A 274 18.47 39.21 -6.02
N ARG A 275 17.36 39.85 -6.38
CA ARG A 275 16.01 39.40 -6.02
C ARG A 275 15.29 38.88 -7.24
N PHE A 276 14.65 37.74 -7.07
CA PHE A 276 13.87 37.12 -8.13
C PHE A 276 12.73 36.32 -7.54
N CYS A 277 11.69 36.12 -8.34
CA CYS A 277 10.63 35.18 -8.04
C CYS A 277 10.59 34.05 -9.07
N VAL A 278 10.21 32.88 -8.59
CA VAL A 278 10.07 31.67 -9.38
C VAL A 278 8.64 31.16 -9.25
N GLY A 279 7.97 31.00 -10.38
CA GLY A 279 6.70 30.30 -10.46
C GLY A 279 6.94 28.79 -10.53
N THR A 280 6.17 28.01 -9.76
CA THR A 280 6.35 26.55 -9.66
C THR A 280 5.18 25.78 -10.25
N LEU A 281 5.43 24.53 -10.66
CA LEU A 281 4.37 23.59 -11.03
C LEU A 281 3.50 23.19 -9.84
N THR A 282 3.96 23.38 -8.60
CA THR A 282 3.17 23.17 -7.38
C THR A 282 2.19 24.32 -7.09
N ARG A 283 1.97 25.22 -8.06
CA ARG A 283 1.10 26.40 -7.96
C ARG A 283 1.53 27.35 -6.84
N ASN A 284 2.83 27.57 -6.70
CA ASN A 284 3.37 28.55 -5.76
C ASN A 284 4.22 29.59 -6.50
N ILE A 285 4.32 30.78 -5.91
CA ILE A 285 5.36 31.76 -6.25
C ILE A 285 6.31 31.88 -5.08
N LEU A 286 7.59 31.66 -5.35
CA LEU A 286 8.66 31.69 -4.37
C LEU A 286 9.54 32.92 -4.62
N PHE A 287 9.77 33.72 -3.57
CA PHE A 287 10.59 34.93 -3.65
C PHE A 287 11.93 34.68 -2.98
N TYR A 288 13.01 34.86 -3.74
CA TYR A 288 14.36 34.65 -3.28
C TYR A 288 15.14 35.97 -3.19
N LYS A 289 16.02 36.01 -2.19
CA LYS A 289 17.10 36.98 -2.05
C LYS A 289 18.41 36.19 -2.12
N ASP A 290 19.08 36.25 -3.26
CA ASP A 290 20.15 35.33 -3.67
C ASP A 290 19.74 33.86 -3.45
N THR A 291 20.26 33.21 -2.40
CA THR A 291 19.98 31.81 -2.06
C THR A 291 18.93 31.64 -0.96
N LYS A 292 18.45 32.72 -0.34
CA LYS A 292 17.49 32.68 0.77
C LYS A 292 16.07 32.85 0.26
N LEU A 293 15.19 31.91 0.59
CA LEU A 293 13.75 32.07 0.37
C LEU A 293 13.19 33.08 1.38
N MET A 294 12.65 34.19 0.88
CA MET A 294 12.11 35.30 1.68
C MET A 294 10.60 35.18 1.86
N TRP A 295 9.90 34.69 0.84
CA TRP A 295 8.44 34.59 0.86
C TRP A 295 7.96 33.45 -0.04
N SER A 296 6.84 32.85 0.33
CA SER A 296 6.13 31.86 -0.47
C SER A 296 4.66 32.23 -0.48
N SER A 297 4.06 32.25 -1.67
CA SER A 297 2.62 32.45 -1.82
C SER A 297 2.04 31.29 -2.61
N GLN A 298 1.00 30.68 -2.07
CA GLN A 298 0.19 29.71 -2.80
C GLN A 298 -0.67 30.43 -3.83
N LEU A 299 -0.86 29.80 -4.99
CA LEU A 299 -1.75 30.19 -6.07
C LEU A 299 -2.76 29.06 -6.34
N ASP A 300 -3.88 29.39 -6.98
CA ASP A 300 -4.86 28.39 -7.42
C ASP A 300 -4.57 27.87 -8.83
N PHE A 301 -3.58 28.43 -9.51
CA PHE A 301 -3.30 28.27 -10.93
C PHE A 301 -1.78 28.17 -11.23
N TYR A 302 -1.38 27.88 -12.46
CA TYR A 302 0.03 27.63 -12.83
C TYR A 302 0.69 28.87 -13.44
N PRO A 303 1.68 29.51 -12.77
CA PRO A 303 2.27 30.77 -13.22
C PRO A 303 3.26 30.55 -14.39
N ILE A 304 2.80 30.69 -15.64
CA ILE A 304 3.62 30.54 -16.86
C ILE A 304 4.52 31.75 -17.11
N SER A 305 4.03 32.96 -16.84
CA SER A 305 4.81 34.19 -17.01
C SER A 305 4.49 35.16 -15.89
N ILE A 306 5.52 35.84 -15.39
CA ILE A 306 5.41 36.78 -14.28
C ILE A 306 5.99 38.13 -14.75
N ARG A 307 5.20 39.19 -14.58
CA ARG A 307 5.58 40.58 -14.82
C ARG A 307 5.22 41.42 -13.60
N ILE A 308 5.77 42.62 -13.54
CA ILE A 308 5.52 43.58 -12.48
C ILE A 308 5.03 44.86 -13.14
N ALA A 309 3.94 45.41 -12.63
CA ALA A 309 3.27 46.59 -13.16
C ALA A 309 3.00 47.61 -12.04
N THR A 310 3.09 48.89 -12.37
CA THR A 310 2.77 50.01 -11.50
C THR A 310 1.66 50.86 -12.12
N PHE A 311 0.48 50.84 -11.48
CA PHE A 311 -0.70 51.55 -11.97
C PHE A 311 -0.90 52.93 -11.35
N SER A 312 -0.43 53.12 -10.11
CA SER A 312 -0.51 54.40 -9.39
C SER A 312 0.53 54.47 -8.27
N GLU A 313 0.63 55.62 -7.59
CA GLU A 313 1.50 55.74 -6.41
C GLU A 313 1.13 54.79 -5.27
N ARG A 314 -0.15 54.45 -5.15
CA ARG A 314 -0.66 53.51 -4.14
C ARG A 314 -0.47 52.05 -4.55
N TYR A 315 -0.65 51.75 -5.83
CA TYR A 315 -0.57 50.41 -6.40
C TYR A 315 0.71 50.28 -7.23
N ARG A 316 1.85 50.18 -6.52
CA ARG A 316 3.18 49.99 -7.08
C ARG A 316 3.58 48.52 -7.01
N ASN A 317 4.37 48.08 -7.99
CA ASN A 317 4.95 46.73 -8.02
C ASN A 317 3.91 45.60 -7.87
N MET A 318 2.75 45.78 -8.48
CA MET A 318 1.72 44.74 -8.55
C MET A 318 2.20 43.63 -9.47
N MET A 319 1.95 42.38 -9.12
CA MET A 319 2.41 41.25 -9.93
C MET A 319 1.35 40.88 -10.95
N THR A 320 1.72 40.83 -12.22
CA THR A 320 0.88 40.34 -13.29
C THR A 320 1.34 38.93 -13.64
N VAL A 321 0.45 37.96 -13.51
CA VAL A 321 0.76 36.55 -13.71
C VAL A 321 -0.18 35.97 -14.76
N LEU A 322 0.40 35.29 -15.75
CA LEU A 322 -0.33 34.55 -16.77
C LEU A 322 -0.43 33.08 -16.38
N ASP A 323 -1.65 32.54 -16.41
CA ASP A 323 -1.94 31.12 -16.21
C ASP A 323 -1.86 30.32 -17.53
N ARG A 324 -1.75 29.00 -17.39
CA ARG A 324 -1.83 28.04 -18.50
C ARG A 324 -3.13 28.06 -19.26
N ASP A 325 -4.25 28.31 -18.58
CA ASP A 325 -5.57 28.32 -19.20
C ASP A 325 -5.92 29.69 -19.82
N GLY A 326 -4.95 30.62 -19.87
CA GLY A 326 -5.10 31.95 -20.47
C GLY A 326 -5.72 33.00 -19.53
N LYS A 327 -5.86 32.69 -18.24
CA LYS A 327 -6.25 33.67 -17.21
C LYS A 327 -5.05 34.56 -16.86
N CYS A 328 -5.19 35.86 -17.06
CA CYS A 328 -4.23 36.87 -16.62
C CYS A 328 -4.73 37.50 -15.32
N LEU A 329 -3.91 37.47 -14.27
CA LEU A 329 -4.24 38.03 -12.97
C LEU A 329 -3.24 39.08 -12.54
N VAL A 330 -3.75 40.20 -12.05
CA VAL A 330 -2.98 41.17 -11.28
C VAL A 330 -3.20 40.86 -9.81
N ILE A 331 -2.13 40.52 -9.10
CA ILE A 331 -2.16 40.02 -7.74
C ILE A 331 -1.24 40.84 -6.82
N TYR A 332 -1.56 40.79 -5.52
CA TYR A 332 -0.69 41.25 -4.44
C TYR A 332 -0.63 40.18 -3.33
N LEU A 333 0.38 40.27 -2.47
CA LEU A 333 0.67 39.25 -1.46
C LEU A 333 -0.07 39.54 -0.15
N GLY A 334 -0.74 38.53 0.42
CA GLY A 334 -1.41 38.59 1.71
C GLY A 334 -0.42 38.43 2.88
N THR A 335 -0.44 39.36 3.83
CA THR A 335 0.55 39.47 4.92
C THR A 335 -0.01 39.30 6.32
N GLU A 336 -1.33 39.17 6.47
CA GLU A 336 -1.98 39.11 7.78
C GLU A 336 -2.30 37.65 8.17
N PRO A 337 -1.75 37.14 9.28
CA PRO A 337 -2.11 35.82 9.79
C PRO A 337 -3.58 35.80 10.17
N HIS A 338 -4.35 34.85 9.61
CA HIS A 338 -5.65 34.52 10.19
C HIS A 338 -5.40 33.86 11.54
N LEU A 339 -5.81 34.51 12.63
CA LEU A 339 -5.90 33.86 13.92
C LEU A 339 -6.92 32.73 13.78
N PHE A 340 -6.47 31.49 13.99
CA PHE A 340 -7.32 30.31 13.99
C PHE A 340 -8.27 30.39 15.18
N LYS A 341 -9.37 31.12 15.00
CA LYS A 341 -10.50 31.14 15.93
C LYS A 341 -11.54 30.22 15.31
N PHE A 342 -12.01 29.25 16.09
CA PHE A 342 -13.26 28.58 15.74
C PHE A 342 -14.27 29.68 15.43
N SER A 343 -14.87 29.62 14.24
CA SER A 343 -16.03 30.45 13.98
C SER A 343 -17.03 30.07 15.06
N VAL A 344 -17.27 30.98 16.01
CA VAL A 344 -18.42 30.92 16.92
C VAL A 344 -19.62 31.16 16.01
N SER A 345 -19.92 30.15 15.21
CA SER A 345 -21.07 30.14 14.33
C SER A 345 -22.21 29.79 15.26
N GLU A 346 -22.87 30.83 15.76
CA GLU A 346 -24.11 30.75 16.55
C GLU A 346 -25.21 29.94 15.83
N ASN A 347 -25.01 29.56 14.55
CA ASN A 347 -25.95 28.85 13.70
C ASN A 347 -25.61 27.37 13.40
N ARG A 348 -24.59 26.77 14.04
CA ARG A 348 -24.49 25.29 14.06
C ARG A 348 -25.39 24.77 15.17
N PHE A 349 -26.69 24.66 14.87
CA PHE A 349 -27.62 23.90 15.72
C PHE A 349 -27.17 22.44 15.71
N ILE A 350 -26.56 22.01 16.82
CA ILE A 350 -26.40 20.61 17.16
C ILE A 350 -27.69 20.24 17.89
N ASP A 351 -28.46 19.31 17.35
CA ASP A 351 -29.63 18.76 18.04
C ASP A 351 -29.13 17.87 19.20
N VAL A 352 -29.14 18.45 20.40
CA VAL A 352 -28.67 17.77 21.63
C VAL A 352 -29.64 16.67 22.03
N ASP A 353 -30.92 16.80 21.70
CA ASP A 353 -31.97 15.86 22.09
C ASP A 353 -31.89 14.58 21.26
N GLU A 354 -31.60 14.70 19.96
CA GLU A 354 -31.36 13.54 19.09
C GLU A 354 -30.12 12.77 19.54
N ARG A 355 -29.02 13.46 19.83
CA ARG A 355 -27.78 12.82 20.33
C ARG A 355 -27.93 12.19 21.70
N MET A 356 -28.69 12.79 22.62
CA MET A 356 -28.94 12.20 23.93
C MET A 356 -29.79 10.93 23.84
N LYS A 357 -30.71 10.83 22.87
CA LYS A 357 -31.46 9.59 22.63
C LYS A 357 -30.54 8.51 22.10
N GLU A 358 -29.71 8.84 21.11
CA GLU A 358 -28.74 7.92 20.53
C GLU A 358 -27.73 7.40 21.57
N ILE A 359 -27.21 8.27 22.45
CA ILE A 359 -26.31 7.87 23.55
C ILE A 359 -27.01 6.93 24.53
N LYS A 360 -28.26 7.20 24.90
CA LYS A 360 -29.02 6.32 25.82
C LYS A 360 -29.29 4.96 25.22
N GLU A 361 -29.57 4.90 23.92
CA GLU A 361 -29.71 3.64 23.19
C GLU A 361 -28.40 2.85 23.24
N TYR A 362 -27.26 3.48 22.95
CA TYR A 362 -25.95 2.79 23.04
C TYR A 362 -25.58 2.38 24.47
N GLU A 363 -25.81 3.22 25.48
CA GLU A 363 -25.57 2.85 26.88
C GLU A 363 -26.43 1.65 27.32
N SER A 364 -27.67 1.55 26.82
CA SER A 364 -28.53 0.41 27.12
C SER A 364 -27.99 -0.89 26.51
N ILE A 365 -27.47 -0.84 25.27
CA ILE A 365 -26.86 -1.99 24.60
C ILE A 365 -25.59 -2.42 25.33
N ILE A 366 -24.73 -1.48 25.73
CA ILE A 366 -23.48 -1.78 26.48
C ILE A 366 -23.79 -2.44 27.82
N LYS A 367 -24.77 -1.91 28.58
CA LYS A 367 -25.17 -2.50 29.87
C LYS A 367 -25.80 -3.88 29.72
N LEU A 368 -26.52 -4.13 28.63
CA LEU A 368 -27.06 -5.46 28.34
C LEU A 368 -25.92 -6.46 28.05
N SER A 369 -24.89 -6.08 27.29
CA SER A 369 -23.74 -6.94 27.02
C SER A 369 -22.89 -7.28 28.25
N GLU A 370 -22.85 -6.40 29.26
CA GLU A 370 -22.16 -6.67 30.53
C GLU A 370 -22.95 -7.66 31.42
N VAL A 371 -24.28 -7.61 31.40
CA VAL A 371 -25.14 -8.49 32.21
C VAL A 371 -25.28 -9.89 31.59
N GLU A 372 -25.29 -10.01 30.27
CA GLU A 372 -25.30 -11.31 29.57
C GLU A 372 -24.03 -12.13 29.86
N HIS A 373 -22.87 -11.49 30.05
CA HIS A 373 -21.62 -12.18 30.46
C HIS A 373 -21.65 -12.75 31.89
N ASP A 374 -22.39 -12.14 32.82
CA ASP A 374 -22.45 -12.59 34.22
C ASP A 374 -23.51 -13.70 34.46
N GLU A 375 -24.59 -13.74 33.67
CA GLU A 375 -25.63 -14.78 33.80
C GLU A 375 -25.31 -16.07 33.02
N GLU A 376 -24.53 -16.01 31.94
CA GLU A 376 -24.07 -17.20 31.19
C GLU A 376 -23.16 -18.13 32.02
N ILE A 377 -22.51 -17.62 33.07
CA ILE A 377 -21.62 -18.42 33.95
C ILE A 377 -22.43 -19.26 34.96
N LYS A 378 -23.73 -19.00 35.18
CA LYS A 378 -24.50 -19.65 36.28
C LYS A 378 -25.68 -20.52 35.84
N ASN A 379 -26.21 -20.40 34.63
CA ASN A 379 -27.36 -21.20 34.18
C ASN A 379 -27.15 -21.78 32.77
N SER A 380 -26.44 -22.91 32.66
CA SER A 380 -26.21 -23.63 31.42
C SER A 380 -27.42 -24.44 30.91
N ASP A 381 -28.67 -24.05 31.17
CA ASP A 381 -29.84 -24.89 30.83
C ASP A 381 -31.06 -24.18 30.22
N VAL A 382 -31.07 -22.85 30.01
CA VAL A 382 -32.15 -22.21 29.24
C VAL A 382 -31.64 -20.99 28.45
N MET A 383 -31.02 -21.23 27.29
CA MET A 383 -30.92 -20.20 26.24
C MET A 383 -32.11 -20.35 25.29
N GLU A 384 -33.13 -19.51 25.46
CA GLU A 384 -34.10 -19.24 24.39
C GLU A 384 -33.44 -18.26 23.40
N GLY A 385 -33.09 -18.77 22.20
CA GLY A 385 -32.58 -17.95 21.10
C GLY A 385 -31.21 -18.34 20.53
N ILE A 386 -30.74 -19.58 20.73
CA ILE A 386 -29.59 -20.08 19.95
C ILE A 386 -30.06 -20.24 18.49
N ASP A 387 -29.52 -19.44 17.58
CA ASP A 387 -29.64 -19.67 16.14
C ASP A 387 -29.27 -21.13 15.87
N THR A 388 -30.26 -21.96 15.52
CA THR A 388 -30.03 -23.40 15.36
C THR A 388 -29.42 -23.68 13.98
N PHE A 389 -28.18 -24.18 13.94
CA PHE A 389 -27.59 -24.77 12.74
C PHE A 389 -27.69 -26.29 12.82
N ASP A 390 -28.78 -26.82 12.25
CA ASP A 390 -29.02 -28.26 12.20
C ASP A 390 -28.79 -28.78 10.79
N VAL A 391 -27.95 -29.81 10.70
CA VAL A 391 -27.66 -30.49 9.43
C VAL A 391 -28.20 -31.91 9.53
N ARG A 392 -29.02 -32.33 8.57
CA ARG A 392 -29.54 -33.71 8.49
C ARG A 392 -29.11 -34.35 7.18
N ILE A 393 -28.64 -35.59 7.29
CA ILE A 393 -28.23 -36.40 6.13
C ILE A 393 -29.32 -37.43 5.84
N GLU A 394 -29.88 -37.39 4.63
CA GLU A 394 -30.77 -38.43 4.10
C GLU A 394 -30.07 -39.18 2.96
N ILE A 395 -30.11 -40.52 3.01
CA ILE A 395 -29.51 -41.39 1.98
C ILE A 395 -30.60 -41.79 0.99
N GLU A 396 -30.55 -41.26 -0.23
CA GLU A 396 -31.44 -41.70 -1.30
C GLU A 396 -31.03 -43.08 -1.81
N HIS A 397 -31.90 -44.07 -1.60
CA HIS A 397 -31.70 -45.42 -2.12
C HIS A 397 -32.34 -45.51 -3.51
N HIS A 398 -31.54 -45.55 -4.58
CA HIS A 398 -32.03 -45.81 -5.92
C HIS A 398 -32.25 -47.32 -6.15
N GLY A 399 -33.46 -47.82 -5.87
CA GLY A 399 -33.99 -49.09 -6.38
C GLY A 399 -34.25 -50.19 -5.35
N ASP A 400 -35.35 -50.93 -5.56
CA ASP A 400 -35.94 -51.97 -4.70
C ASP A 400 -35.19 -53.33 -4.67
N ASP A 401 -33.94 -53.43 -5.16
CA ASP A 401 -33.21 -54.71 -5.17
C ASP A 401 -32.24 -54.85 -3.99
N ILE A 402 -32.57 -55.77 -3.07
CA ILE A 402 -31.89 -56.10 -1.80
C ILE A 402 -30.56 -56.86 -2.04
N ARG A 403 -29.79 -56.50 -3.06
CA ARG A 403 -28.41 -56.96 -3.27
C ARG A 403 -27.53 -55.75 -3.57
N LEU A 404 -27.00 -55.17 -2.49
CA LEU A 404 -26.09 -54.03 -2.47
C LEU A 404 -24.77 -54.35 -3.20
N ASP A 405 -24.76 -54.19 -4.52
CA ASP A 405 -23.52 -53.87 -5.23
C ASP A 405 -23.22 -52.40 -4.92
N PHE A 406 -22.42 -52.17 -3.88
CA PHE A 406 -22.00 -50.85 -3.41
C PHE A 406 -21.28 -50.09 -4.54
N THR A 407 -22.02 -49.26 -5.27
CA THR A 407 -21.44 -48.27 -6.17
C THR A 407 -20.63 -47.29 -5.33
N ARG A 408 -19.37 -47.06 -5.71
CA ARG A 408 -18.36 -46.24 -4.99
C ARG A 408 -18.73 -44.76 -4.76
N LYS A 409 -19.95 -44.38 -5.13
CA LYS A 409 -20.52 -43.05 -5.03
C LYS A 409 -21.91 -43.19 -4.43
N GLN A 410 -22.15 -42.50 -3.32
CA GLN A 410 -23.49 -42.33 -2.78
C GLN A 410 -23.82 -40.85 -2.70
N GLN A 411 -25.02 -40.52 -3.16
CA GLN A 411 -25.53 -39.16 -3.06
C GLN A 411 -26.19 -39.00 -1.70
N PHE A 412 -25.70 -38.04 -0.93
CA PHE A 412 -26.27 -37.67 0.35
C PHE A 412 -27.03 -36.37 0.18
N VAL A 413 -28.27 -36.37 0.69
CA VAL A 413 -29.09 -35.17 0.70
C VAL A 413 -28.91 -34.51 2.05
N ILE A 414 -28.32 -33.32 2.02
CA ILE A 414 -28.03 -32.53 3.21
C ILE A 414 -29.14 -31.50 3.34
N LYS A 415 -29.94 -31.63 4.42
CA LYS A 415 -30.90 -30.61 4.83
C LYS A 415 -30.22 -29.67 5.80
N ILE A 416 -30.13 -28.39 5.45
CA ILE A 416 -29.60 -27.35 6.32
C ILE A 416 -30.78 -26.52 6.82
N ASN A 417 -30.96 -26.51 8.13
CA ASN A 417 -31.97 -25.71 8.81
C ASN A 417 -31.24 -24.60 9.58
N SER A 418 -31.58 -23.36 9.26
CA SER A 418 -31.03 -22.16 9.88
C SER A 418 -31.98 -20.98 9.73
N GLU A 419 -31.96 -20.07 10.70
CA GLU A 419 -32.80 -18.88 10.73
C GLU A 419 -32.23 -17.69 9.94
N LEU A 420 -30.93 -17.73 9.59
CA LEU A 420 -30.20 -16.65 8.89
C LEU A 420 -30.12 -16.84 7.36
N ASP A 421 -30.20 -15.73 6.62
CA ASP A 421 -30.39 -15.69 5.15
C ASP A 421 -29.21 -16.21 4.30
N SER A 422 -27.97 -16.12 4.80
CA SER A 422 -26.78 -16.55 4.06
C SER A 422 -25.72 -17.19 4.95
N ILE A 423 -25.30 -18.39 4.54
CA ILE A 423 -24.33 -19.21 5.27
C ILE A 423 -23.30 -19.76 4.30
N ASN A 424 -22.02 -19.66 4.65
CA ASN A 424 -20.96 -20.42 4.01
C ASN A 424 -20.72 -21.69 4.82
N VAL A 425 -21.00 -22.85 4.24
CA VAL A 425 -20.83 -24.14 4.91
C VAL A 425 -19.53 -24.79 4.44
N TYR A 426 -18.71 -25.21 5.40
CA TYR A 426 -17.48 -25.96 5.21
C TYR A 426 -17.67 -27.38 5.74
N ILE A 427 -17.21 -28.36 4.95
CA ILE A 427 -17.30 -29.77 5.30
C ILE A 427 -15.90 -30.29 5.57
N GLN A 428 -15.66 -30.75 6.80
CA GLN A 428 -14.44 -31.46 7.18
C GLN A 428 -14.74 -32.95 7.33
N THR A 429 -14.14 -33.75 6.46
CA THR A 429 -14.32 -35.21 6.41
C THR A 429 -13.12 -35.90 5.75
N GLU A 430 -12.92 -37.20 6.04
CA GLU A 430 -11.95 -38.05 5.33
C GLU A 430 -12.47 -38.59 4.00
N PHE A 431 -13.76 -38.44 3.71
CA PHE A 431 -14.36 -38.83 2.44
C PHE A 431 -14.01 -37.84 1.33
N GLU A 432 -13.94 -38.32 0.08
CA GLU A 432 -13.83 -37.42 -1.07
C GLU A 432 -15.22 -36.85 -1.37
N VAL A 433 -15.38 -35.54 -1.22
CA VAL A 433 -16.65 -34.83 -1.41
C VAL A 433 -16.60 -34.01 -2.69
N SER A 434 -17.71 -33.98 -3.44
CA SER A 434 -17.80 -33.19 -4.69
C SER A 434 -17.56 -31.68 -4.49
N GLU A 435 -18.02 -31.14 -3.36
CA GLU A 435 -17.82 -29.75 -2.94
C GLU A 435 -17.49 -29.67 -1.45
N SER A 436 -16.27 -29.24 -1.10
CA SER A 436 -15.82 -29.08 0.29
C SER A 436 -16.27 -27.77 0.97
N GLN A 437 -16.68 -26.80 0.16
CA GLN A 437 -17.22 -25.52 0.61
C GLN A 437 -18.32 -25.05 -0.33
N PHE A 438 -19.38 -24.46 0.23
CA PHE A 438 -20.42 -23.84 -0.58
C PHE A 438 -21.19 -22.76 0.17
N LYS A 439 -21.70 -21.80 -0.60
CA LYS A 439 -22.62 -20.78 -0.10
C LYS A 439 -24.06 -21.26 -0.24
N CYS A 440 -24.80 -21.23 0.86
CA CYS A 440 -26.23 -21.47 0.91
C CYS A 440 -26.94 -20.12 1.14
N ILE A 441 -27.91 -19.79 0.29
CA ILE A 441 -28.78 -18.62 0.48
C ILE A 441 -30.15 -19.17 0.84
N LEU A 442 -30.50 -19.10 2.12
CA LEU A 442 -31.72 -19.71 2.64
C LEU A 442 -32.93 -18.83 2.33
N THR A 443 -33.61 -19.12 1.22
CA THR A 443 -34.91 -18.53 0.85
C THR A 443 -36.11 -19.23 1.53
N THR A 444 -35.89 -20.36 2.20
CA THR A 444 -36.89 -21.21 2.89
C THR A 444 -36.26 -21.80 4.15
N LYS A 445 -37.04 -22.15 5.17
CA LYS A 445 -36.52 -22.72 6.44
C LYS A 445 -35.78 -24.06 6.29
N ASP A 446 -36.05 -24.78 5.20
CA ASP A 446 -35.36 -26.02 4.84
C ASP A 446 -34.66 -25.79 3.48
N HIS A 447 -33.32 -25.81 3.45
CA HIS A 447 -32.55 -25.88 2.20
C HIS A 447 -32.00 -27.27 1.99
N MET A 448 -32.25 -27.80 0.80
CA MET A 448 -31.84 -29.13 0.39
C MET A 448 -30.66 -29.01 -0.57
N LYS A 449 -29.52 -29.57 -0.20
CA LYS A 449 -28.37 -29.65 -1.09
C LYS A 449 -27.90 -31.09 -1.26
N TYR A 450 -27.71 -31.48 -2.51
CA TYR A 450 -27.17 -32.77 -2.87
C TYR A 450 -25.64 -32.69 -2.86
N ILE A 451 -25.01 -33.57 -2.09
CA ILE A 451 -23.56 -33.69 -2.04
C ILE A 451 -23.19 -35.16 -2.20
N ASP A 452 -22.29 -35.42 -3.14
CA ASP A 452 -21.81 -36.77 -3.42
C ASP A 452 -20.61 -37.04 -2.52
N PHE A 453 -20.70 -38.09 -1.70
CA PHE A 453 -19.56 -38.61 -0.96
C PHE A 453 -19.06 -39.86 -1.70
N GLU A 454 -17.79 -39.84 -2.04
CA GLU A 454 -17.12 -40.93 -2.74
C GLU A 454 -16.07 -41.56 -1.82
N LEU A 455 -15.94 -42.89 -1.91
CA LEU A 455 -14.81 -43.57 -1.31
C LEU A 455 -13.58 -43.30 -2.17
N GLY A 456 -12.74 -42.39 -1.69
CA GLY A 456 -11.47 -42.04 -2.29
C GLY A 456 -10.46 -43.19 -2.29
N THR A 457 -9.23 -42.89 -2.72
CA THR A 457 -8.15 -43.91 -2.79
C THR A 457 -7.62 -44.35 -1.43
N LYS A 458 -7.88 -43.57 -0.37
CA LYS A 458 -7.43 -43.84 1.00
C LYS A 458 -8.55 -44.49 1.82
N PRO A 459 -8.22 -45.38 2.78
CA PRO A 459 -9.22 -45.96 3.68
C PRO A 459 -9.64 -44.93 4.74
N ILE A 460 -10.92 -44.95 5.09
CA ILE A 460 -11.54 -44.06 6.08
C ILE A 460 -11.29 -44.60 7.49
N ARG A 461 -10.81 -43.73 8.38
CA ARG A 461 -10.39 -44.01 9.76
C ARG A 461 -11.31 -43.36 10.79
N ASP A 462 -12.05 -42.32 10.39
CA ASP A 462 -13.10 -41.70 11.19
C ASP A 462 -14.41 -41.60 10.39
N SER A 463 -15.53 -41.90 11.05
CA SER A 463 -16.88 -41.83 10.46
C SER A 463 -17.54 -40.47 10.65
N GLU A 464 -16.95 -39.60 11.48
CA GLU A 464 -17.48 -38.27 11.76
C GLU A 464 -17.24 -37.28 10.61
N VAL A 465 -18.29 -36.53 10.27
CA VAL A 465 -18.29 -35.42 9.32
C VAL A 465 -18.66 -34.17 10.10
N LEU A 466 -17.77 -33.18 10.10
CA LEU A 466 -18.01 -31.89 10.76
C LEU A 466 -18.45 -30.86 9.73
N PHE A 467 -19.61 -30.26 9.95
CA PHE A 467 -20.13 -29.13 9.19
C PHE A 467 -19.91 -27.86 9.98
N ILE A 468 -19.28 -26.86 9.36
CA ILE A 468 -19.03 -25.55 9.96
C ILE A 468 -19.76 -24.48 9.14
N GLY A 469 -20.74 -23.83 9.76
CA GLY A 469 -21.49 -22.71 9.19
C GLY A 469 -20.87 -21.37 9.59
N LEU A 470 -20.39 -20.62 8.61
CA LEU A 470 -19.92 -19.25 8.74
C LEU A 470 -21.00 -18.29 8.27
N PHE A 471 -21.52 -17.49 9.19
CA PHE A 471 -22.63 -16.57 8.96
C PHE A 471 -22.13 -15.16 8.62
N ASP A 472 -22.94 -14.37 7.91
CA ASP A 472 -22.57 -13.00 7.51
C ASP A 472 -22.41 -12.04 8.70
N ASN A 473 -22.98 -12.37 9.86
CA ASN A 473 -22.78 -11.65 11.14
C ASN A 473 -21.46 -12.01 11.83
N GLY A 474 -20.66 -12.94 11.28
CA GLY A 474 -19.40 -13.39 11.84
C GLY A 474 -19.52 -14.52 12.88
N GLN A 475 -20.73 -15.00 13.19
CA GLN A 475 -20.91 -16.18 14.05
C GLN A 475 -20.44 -17.45 13.34
N VAL A 476 -19.99 -18.42 14.14
CA VAL A 476 -19.53 -19.73 13.68
C VAL A 476 -20.28 -20.79 14.46
N LEU A 477 -21.07 -21.62 13.77
CA LEU A 477 -21.73 -22.78 14.37
C LEU A 477 -21.18 -24.06 13.74
N SER A 478 -21.02 -25.11 14.53
CA SER A 478 -20.56 -26.41 14.06
C SER A 478 -21.55 -27.51 14.43
N HIS A 479 -21.71 -28.48 13.53
CA HIS A 479 -22.60 -29.63 13.71
C HIS A 479 -21.90 -30.88 13.17
N SER A 480 -21.84 -31.95 13.96
CA SER A 480 -21.19 -33.20 13.54
C SER A 480 -22.18 -34.34 13.33
N ILE A 481 -21.94 -35.14 12.28
CA ILE A 481 -22.79 -36.25 11.88
C ILE A 481 -21.90 -37.44 11.55
N PHE A 482 -22.33 -38.64 11.92
CA PHE A 482 -21.58 -39.86 11.64
C PHE A 482 -22.19 -40.62 10.46
N ILE A 483 -21.36 -41.01 9.51
CA ILE A 483 -21.76 -41.80 8.35
C ILE A 483 -21.98 -43.27 8.76
N PRO A 484 -23.01 -43.95 8.22
CA PRO A 484 -23.25 -45.38 8.48
C PRO A 484 -22.06 -46.28 8.15
N LEU A 485 -21.84 -47.28 9.00
CA LEU A 485 -20.65 -48.14 8.95
C LEU A 485 -20.67 -49.10 7.74
N ASN A 486 -21.86 -49.43 7.21
CA ASN A 486 -22.02 -50.21 5.98
C ASN A 486 -21.39 -49.57 4.74
N LEU A 487 -21.14 -48.26 4.73
CA LEU A 487 -20.47 -47.55 3.63
C LEU A 487 -18.95 -47.58 3.75
N ILE A 488 -18.45 -47.84 4.95
CA ILE A 488 -17.03 -47.76 5.30
C ILE A 488 -16.39 -49.14 5.27
N CYS A 489 -17.12 -50.20 5.65
CA CYS A 489 -16.56 -51.54 5.77
C CYS A 489 -17.52 -52.66 5.33
N ARG A 490 -16.92 -53.82 5.06
CA ARG A 490 -17.63 -55.08 4.79
C ARG A 490 -17.36 -56.11 5.88
N VAL A 491 -18.30 -57.04 6.08
CA VAL A 491 -18.14 -58.14 7.04
C VAL A 491 -17.31 -59.27 6.43
N THR A 492 -16.38 -59.82 7.21
CA THR A 492 -15.51 -60.94 6.83
C THR A 492 -15.40 -61.96 7.97
N LEU A 493 -14.65 -63.05 7.74
CA LEU A 493 -14.41 -64.07 8.75
C LEU A 493 -13.47 -63.56 9.87
N PRO A 494 -13.79 -63.82 11.16
CA PRO A 494 -13.03 -63.30 12.28
C PRO A 494 -11.67 -63.99 12.46
N GLN A 495 -10.62 -63.18 12.65
CA GLN A 495 -9.25 -63.65 12.90
C GLN A 495 -9.04 -63.91 14.39
N ARG A 496 -8.60 -65.11 14.77
CA ARG A 496 -8.42 -65.49 16.20
C ARG A 496 -7.19 -64.90 16.87
N ASN A 497 -6.12 -64.63 16.11
CA ASN A 497 -4.86 -64.08 16.61
C ASN A 497 -4.59 -62.75 15.92
N ALA A 498 -4.32 -61.72 16.71
CA ALA A 498 -3.92 -60.39 16.25
C ALA A 498 -2.90 -59.79 17.23
N SER A 499 -2.13 -58.80 16.79
CA SER A 499 -1.07 -58.14 17.56
C SER A 499 -1.64 -57.28 18.70
N ILE A 500 -2.67 -56.48 18.41
CA ILE A 500 -3.27 -55.54 19.36
C ILE A 500 -4.62 -56.10 19.82
N LYS A 501 -4.81 -56.17 21.14
CA LYS A 501 -6.03 -56.71 21.77
C LYS A 501 -6.51 -55.77 22.88
N LEU A 502 -7.64 -55.13 22.67
CA LEU A 502 -8.30 -54.29 23.66
C LEU A 502 -9.53 -55.02 24.20
N SER A 503 -9.64 -55.11 25.53
CA SER A 503 -10.78 -55.76 26.19
C SER A 503 -11.50 -54.73 27.07
N PHE A 504 -12.78 -54.51 26.78
CA PHE A 504 -13.67 -53.58 27.45
C PHE A 504 -14.59 -54.34 28.40
N ASP A 505 -14.55 -53.95 29.67
CA ASP A 505 -15.42 -54.50 30.71
C ASP A 505 -16.69 -53.66 30.80
N SER A 506 -17.85 -54.29 30.60
CA SER A 506 -19.15 -53.64 30.75
C SER A 506 -19.76 -53.96 32.12
N LYS A 507 -20.40 -52.97 32.75
CA LYS A 507 -21.24 -53.18 33.94
C LYS A 507 -22.52 -53.96 33.61
N TYR A 508 -22.99 -53.87 32.36
CA TYR A 508 -24.23 -54.49 31.88
C TYR A 508 -23.96 -55.81 31.15
N ASN A 509 -25.01 -56.62 30.97
CA ASN A 509 -24.91 -57.87 30.24
C ASN A 509 -24.48 -57.63 28.79
N ALA A 510 -23.48 -58.37 28.33
CA ALA A 510 -22.97 -58.19 26.98
C ALA A 510 -24.00 -58.65 25.93
N LEU A 511 -24.43 -57.69 25.11
CA LEU A 511 -25.40 -57.86 24.02
C LEU A 511 -24.77 -58.58 22.82
N PRO A 512 -25.54 -59.41 22.09
CA PRO A 512 -25.09 -59.99 20.83
C PRO A 512 -24.82 -58.90 19.78
N LEU A 513 -23.85 -59.13 18.89
CA LEU A 513 -23.44 -58.16 17.88
C LEU A 513 -24.55 -57.85 16.87
N ASN A 514 -25.50 -58.78 16.67
CA ASN A 514 -26.68 -58.56 15.82
C ASN A 514 -27.62 -57.47 16.35
N GLU A 515 -27.59 -57.17 17.65
CA GLU A 515 -28.39 -56.10 18.28
C GLU A 515 -27.64 -54.76 18.31
N ILE A 516 -26.32 -54.78 18.14
CA ILE A 516 -25.46 -53.58 18.10
C ILE A 516 -25.27 -53.13 16.64
N PHE A 517 -25.09 -54.08 15.72
CA PHE A 517 -24.79 -53.85 14.31
C PHE A 517 -25.91 -54.41 13.42
N ASN A 518 -27.11 -53.86 13.56
CA ASN A 518 -28.32 -54.35 12.89
C ASN A 518 -28.26 -54.25 11.36
N GLU A 519 -27.34 -53.45 10.83
CA GLU A 519 -27.11 -53.26 9.38
C GLU A 519 -26.32 -54.41 8.74
N PHE A 520 -25.76 -55.32 9.54
CA PHE A 520 -24.92 -56.41 9.09
C PHE A 520 -25.48 -57.78 9.52
N THR A 521 -25.28 -58.79 8.68
CA THR A 521 -25.64 -60.18 8.99
C THR A 521 -24.39 -60.96 9.40
N PHE A 522 -24.44 -61.58 10.59
CA PHE A 522 -23.33 -62.36 11.13
C PHE A 522 -23.70 -63.84 11.24
N ASP A 523 -22.78 -64.72 10.84
CA ASP A 523 -22.93 -66.18 10.98
C ASP A 523 -22.93 -66.61 12.46
N ASN A 524 -22.21 -65.88 13.31
CA ASN A 524 -22.16 -66.10 14.75
C ASN A 524 -22.49 -64.79 15.50
N PRO A 525 -23.55 -64.75 16.33
CA PRO A 525 -23.98 -63.52 16.99
C PRO A 525 -22.98 -62.96 18.02
N TYR A 526 -21.92 -63.68 18.36
CA TYR A 526 -20.91 -63.25 19.34
C TYR A 526 -19.52 -62.97 18.72
N GLN A 527 -19.36 -63.11 17.40
CA GLN A 527 -18.08 -62.87 16.71
C GLN A 527 -18.32 -62.19 15.36
N ALA A 528 -17.67 -61.05 15.15
CA ALA A 528 -17.68 -60.34 13.86
C ALA A 528 -16.27 -59.96 13.45
N ALA A 529 -16.02 -59.86 12.15
CA ALA A 529 -14.87 -59.14 11.62
C ALA A 529 -15.32 -58.16 10.55
N PHE A 530 -14.66 -57.01 10.55
CA PHE A 530 -14.88 -55.93 9.63
C PHE A 530 -13.59 -55.65 8.86
N GLN A 531 -13.73 -55.50 7.55
CA GLN A 531 -12.67 -55.05 6.66
C GLN A 531 -13.07 -53.69 6.07
N PRO A 532 -12.39 -52.59 6.43
CA PRO A 532 -12.57 -51.30 5.77
C PRO A 532 -12.31 -51.40 4.27
N PHE A 533 -13.07 -50.69 3.46
CA PHE A 533 -12.81 -50.62 2.02
C PHE A 533 -11.44 -49.97 1.76
N ASN A 534 -10.77 -50.40 0.67
CA ASN A 534 -9.42 -49.96 0.31
C ASN A 534 -8.32 -50.26 1.35
N SER A 535 -8.57 -51.21 2.27
CA SER A 535 -7.61 -51.70 3.26
C SER A 535 -7.52 -53.23 3.26
N GLU A 536 -6.33 -53.75 3.55
CA GLU A 536 -6.09 -55.19 3.80
C GLU A 536 -6.20 -55.55 5.29
N VAL A 537 -6.42 -54.55 6.16
CA VAL A 537 -6.49 -54.74 7.62
C VAL A 537 -7.87 -55.26 8.03
N PHE A 538 -7.89 -56.24 8.93
CA PHE A 538 -9.11 -56.77 9.54
C PHE A 538 -9.22 -56.33 11.01
N VAL A 539 -10.43 -55.98 11.43
CA VAL A 539 -10.75 -55.70 12.84
C VAL A 539 -11.80 -56.70 13.29
N SER A 540 -11.47 -57.53 14.27
CA SER A 540 -12.35 -58.57 14.81
C SER A 540 -12.89 -58.18 16.18
N ILE A 541 -14.20 -58.32 16.38
CA ILE A 541 -14.91 -58.05 17.64
C ILE A 541 -15.46 -59.36 18.20
N TYR A 542 -15.15 -59.64 19.46
CA TYR A 542 -15.59 -60.82 20.21
C TYR A 542 -16.39 -60.41 21.43
N VAL A 543 -17.53 -61.05 21.64
CA VAL A 543 -18.38 -60.84 22.80
C VAL A 543 -18.25 -62.03 23.76
N ALA A 544 -17.71 -61.78 24.95
CA ALA A 544 -17.58 -62.79 26.00
C ALA A 544 -18.75 -62.68 26.99
N LYS A 545 -19.83 -63.41 26.70
CA LYS A 545 -21.07 -63.43 27.51
C LYS A 545 -20.87 -63.83 28.97
N ALA A 546 -19.92 -64.73 29.26
CA ALA A 546 -19.68 -65.21 30.63
C ALA A 546 -19.00 -64.16 31.53
N SER A 547 -18.27 -63.21 30.94
CA SER A 547 -17.53 -62.18 31.66
C SER A 547 -18.04 -60.76 31.40
N ASN A 548 -19.10 -60.61 30.60
CA ASN A 548 -19.62 -59.32 30.13
C ASN A 548 -18.54 -58.41 29.50
N ARG A 549 -17.68 -58.99 28.65
CA ARG A 549 -16.56 -58.26 28.01
C ARG A 549 -16.71 -58.19 26.50
N TYR A 550 -16.36 -57.04 25.94
CA TYR A 550 -16.17 -56.86 24.50
C TYR A 550 -14.68 -56.82 24.20
N ARG A 551 -14.20 -57.66 23.29
CA ARG A 551 -12.79 -57.66 22.89
C ARG A 551 -12.67 -57.27 21.42
N VAL A 552 -11.95 -56.19 21.16
CA VAL A 552 -11.62 -55.72 19.80
C VAL A 552 -10.16 -56.04 19.54
N GLN A 553 -9.87 -56.66 18.39
CA GLN A 553 -8.51 -57.04 18.02
C GLN A 553 -8.22 -56.79 16.54
N SER A 554 -7.01 -56.31 16.25
CA SER A 554 -6.54 -56.05 14.88
C SER A 554 -5.02 -56.20 14.78
N GLU A 555 -4.52 -56.35 13.56
CA GLU A 555 -3.09 -56.37 13.25
C GLU A 555 -2.46 -54.97 13.27
N SER A 556 -3.27 -53.92 13.09
CA SER A 556 -2.83 -52.51 13.04
C SER A 556 -3.69 -51.60 13.94
N SER A 557 -3.12 -50.48 14.40
CA SER A 557 -3.77 -49.46 15.23
C SER A 557 -4.72 -48.54 14.44
N GLU A 558 -4.56 -48.46 13.12
CA GLU A 558 -5.17 -47.43 12.26
C GLU A 558 -6.70 -47.35 12.32
N PHE A 559 -7.40 -48.48 12.46
CA PHE A 559 -8.87 -48.55 12.39
C PHE A 559 -9.52 -48.88 13.73
N LEU A 560 -8.74 -49.02 14.81
CA LEU A 560 -9.29 -49.37 16.12
C LEU A 560 -10.25 -48.30 16.63
N TYR A 561 -9.91 -47.02 16.44
CA TYR A 561 -10.76 -45.89 16.83
C TYR A 561 -12.16 -45.98 16.24
N LEU A 562 -12.28 -46.16 14.92
CA LEU A 562 -13.56 -46.24 14.21
C LEU A 562 -14.53 -47.23 14.86
N PHE A 563 -14.08 -48.47 15.06
CA PHE A 563 -14.94 -49.54 15.57
C PHE A 563 -15.21 -49.42 17.08
N ILE A 564 -14.26 -48.90 17.85
CA ILE A 564 -14.43 -48.69 19.30
C ILE A 564 -15.39 -47.51 19.55
N ASN A 565 -15.26 -46.41 18.80
CA ASN A 565 -16.16 -45.27 18.87
C ASN A 565 -17.59 -45.66 18.47
N GLU A 566 -17.75 -46.40 17.36
CA GLU A 566 -19.05 -46.93 16.96
C GLU A 566 -19.67 -47.86 18.00
N LEU A 567 -18.88 -48.77 18.59
CA LEU A 567 -19.33 -49.66 19.65
C LEU A 567 -19.79 -48.87 20.88
N ASN A 568 -19.01 -47.87 21.31
CA ASN A 568 -19.35 -47.03 22.45
C ASN A 568 -20.62 -46.20 22.20
N ARG A 569 -20.71 -45.55 21.05
CA ARG A 569 -21.85 -44.72 20.64
C ARG A 569 -23.15 -45.51 20.58
N ARG A 570 -23.12 -46.72 20.03
CA ARG A 570 -24.32 -47.57 19.92
C ARG A 570 -24.74 -48.15 21.27
N LEU A 571 -23.79 -48.50 22.13
CA LEU A 571 -24.10 -48.92 23.50
C LEU A 571 -24.66 -47.77 24.35
N SER A 572 -24.17 -46.54 24.16
CA SER A 572 -24.69 -45.32 24.81
C SER A 572 -26.12 -44.97 24.41
N LYS A 573 -26.59 -45.41 23.23
CA LYS A 573 -28.00 -45.27 22.83
C LYS A 573 -28.93 -46.26 23.51
N ILE A 574 -28.39 -47.38 24.02
CA ILE A 574 -29.15 -48.48 24.61
C ILE A 574 -29.13 -48.38 26.15
N TYR A 575 -28.03 -47.93 26.72
CA TYR A 575 -27.84 -47.72 28.15
C TYR A 575 -27.47 -46.26 28.41
N ASP A 576 -28.16 -45.58 29.33
CA ASP A 576 -27.92 -44.18 29.68
C ASP A 576 -26.53 -43.91 30.30
N ASP A 577 -25.82 -44.95 30.79
CA ASP A 577 -24.53 -44.79 31.47
C ASP A 577 -23.55 -45.97 31.22
N PRO A 578 -23.03 -46.12 29.99
CA PRO A 578 -22.18 -47.24 29.58
C PRO A 578 -20.73 -47.03 30.03
N ASN A 579 -20.44 -47.30 31.29
CA ASN A 579 -19.07 -47.29 31.81
C ASN A 579 -18.28 -48.50 31.28
N LEU A 580 -17.79 -48.44 30.03
CA LEU A 580 -16.88 -49.44 29.45
C LEU A 580 -15.45 -49.16 29.93
N ARG A 581 -14.92 -49.99 30.82
CA ARG A 581 -13.54 -49.82 31.32
C ARG A 581 -12.55 -50.60 30.47
N CYS A 582 -11.44 -49.97 30.09
CA CYS A 582 -10.39 -50.60 29.30
C CYS A 582 -9.01 -50.26 29.88
N ALA A 583 -8.12 -51.25 29.96
CA ALA A 583 -6.72 -50.98 30.27
C ALA A 583 -6.07 -50.30 29.06
N VAL A 584 -5.56 -49.07 29.24
CA VAL A 584 -4.98 -48.27 28.15
C VAL A 584 -3.57 -48.78 27.84
N PRO A 585 -3.28 -49.22 26.60
CA PRO A 585 -1.93 -49.64 26.21
C PRO A 585 -1.05 -48.41 25.92
N LEU A 586 -0.61 -47.71 26.99
CA LEU A 586 0.18 -46.47 26.89
C LEU A 586 1.41 -46.59 25.98
N GLU A 587 2.10 -47.74 26.01
CA GLU A 587 3.30 -47.98 25.22
C GLU A 587 3.08 -47.74 23.73
N LEU A 588 1.91 -48.14 23.21
CA LEU A 588 1.56 -48.00 21.80
C LEU A 588 1.42 -46.52 21.39
N PHE A 589 0.84 -45.69 22.26
CA PHE A 589 0.71 -44.24 22.04
C PHE A 589 2.05 -43.53 22.20
N THR A 590 2.80 -43.87 23.25
CA THR A 590 4.09 -43.22 23.52
C THR A 590 5.10 -43.51 22.43
N ASP A 591 5.17 -44.74 21.91
CA ASP A 591 6.17 -45.10 20.92
C ASP A 591 5.92 -44.36 19.59
N GLU A 592 4.67 -44.27 19.12
CA GLU A 592 4.34 -43.52 17.90
C GLU A 592 4.61 -42.01 18.03
N ILE A 593 4.21 -41.39 19.16
CA ILE A 593 4.54 -39.97 19.45
C ILE A 593 6.06 -39.76 19.49
N CYS A 594 6.79 -40.67 20.13
CA CYS A 594 8.26 -40.62 20.21
C CYS A 594 8.91 -40.74 18.82
N THR A 595 8.38 -41.59 17.94
CA THR A 595 8.89 -41.71 16.56
C THR A 595 8.70 -40.40 15.78
N LEU A 596 7.54 -39.74 15.93
CA LEU A 596 7.26 -38.46 15.30
C LEU A 596 8.25 -37.38 15.77
N ILE A 597 8.48 -37.26 17.08
CA ILE A 597 9.43 -36.30 17.64
C ILE A 597 10.85 -36.58 17.15
N SER A 598 11.26 -37.86 17.06
CA SER A 598 12.59 -38.21 16.55
C SER A 598 12.79 -37.82 15.07
N LYS A 599 11.74 -37.94 14.25
CA LYS A 599 11.77 -37.49 12.85
C LYS A 599 11.76 -35.97 12.76
N GLU A 600 11.05 -35.31 13.67
CA GLU A 600 11.05 -33.85 13.82
C GLU A 600 12.44 -33.30 14.18
N THR A 601 13.18 -33.95 15.08
CA THR A 601 14.55 -33.51 15.40
C THR A 601 15.48 -33.64 14.20
N VAL A 602 15.37 -34.74 13.44
CA VAL A 602 16.18 -34.94 12.23
C VAL A 602 15.88 -33.89 11.16
N ILE A 603 14.60 -33.59 10.89
CA ILE A 603 14.26 -32.54 9.90
C ILE A 603 14.73 -31.16 10.36
N ASN A 604 14.69 -30.85 11.65
CA ASN A 604 15.18 -29.57 12.17
C ASN A 604 16.70 -29.44 12.03
N GLU A 605 17.46 -30.52 12.26
CA GLU A 605 18.90 -30.54 11.99
C GLU A 605 19.21 -30.35 10.49
N ARG A 606 18.45 -31.02 9.62
CA ARG A 606 18.59 -30.87 8.17
C ARG A 606 18.21 -29.48 7.67
N LYS A 607 17.14 -28.87 8.20
CA LYS A 607 16.77 -27.47 7.92
C LYS A 607 17.88 -26.49 8.31
N LYS A 608 18.56 -26.71 9.45
CA LYS A 608 19.75 -25.91 9.84
C LYS A 608 20.92 -26.09 8.86
N ASN A 609 21.13 -27.29 8.34
CA ASN A 609 22.17 -27.52 7.31
C ASN A 609 21.78 -26.88 5.97
N LEU A 610 20.52 -26.98 5.57
CA LEU A 610 19.99 -26.31 4.38
C LEU A 610 20.16 -24.79 4.47
N GLU A 611 19.92 -24.19 5.64
CA GLU A 611 20.18 -22.76 5.88
C GLU A 611 21.66 -22.41 5.64
N LYS A 612 22.59 -23.22 6.19
CA LYS A 612 24.04 -23.03 5.97
C LYS A 612 24.40 -23.14 4.49
N TYR A 613 23.89 -24.13 3.76
CA TYR A 613 24.17 -24.30 2.33
C TYR A 613 23.54 -23.19 1.48
N THR A 614 22.36 -22.70 1.86
CA THR A 614 21.72 -21.55 1.20
C THR A 614 22.54 -20.28 1.39
N LEU A 615 23.10 -20.05 2.58
CA LEU A 615 24.02 -18.93 2.83
C LEU A 615 25.30 -19.06 2.00
N GLN A 616 25.90 -20.25 1.95
CA GLN A 616 27.09 -20.50 1.12
C GLN A 616 26.81 -20.26 -0.36
N PHE A 617 25.67 -20.74 -0.87
CA PHE A 617 25.25 -20.50 -2.24
C PHE A 617 25.08 -19.00 -2.52
N ARG A 618 24.37 -18.26 -1.65
CA ARG A 618 24.22 -16.80 -1.76
C ARG A 618 25.56 -16.06 -1.76
N HIS A 619 26.50 -16.47 -0.91
CA HIS A 619 27.84 -15.89 -0.90
C HIS A 619 28.58 -16.19 -2.21
N SER A 620 28.43 -17.39 -2.77
CA SER A 620 29.00 -17.73 -4.08
C SER A 620 28.42 -16.89 -5.21
N GLU A 621 27.11 -16.61 -5.19
CA GLU A 621 26.43 -15.73 -6.15
C GLU A 621 26.91 -14.28 -6.02
N MET A 622 27.04 -13.76 -4.79
CA MET A 622 27.59 -12.42 -4.55
C MET A 622 29.04 -12.28 -5.04
N LEU A 623 29.86 -13.33 -4.87
CA LEU A 623 31.22 -13.36 -5.41
C LEU A 623 31.23 -13.31 -6.94
N LEU A 624 30.33 -14.06 -7.59
CA LEU A 624 30.16 -14.02 -9.04
C LEU A 624 29.70 -12.63 -9.51
N LEU A 625 28.70 -12.03 -8.87
CA LEU A 625 28.19 -10.69 -9.20
C LEU A 625 29.26 -9.60 -9.06
N ASN A 626 30.04 -9.63 -7.97
CA ASN A 626 31.15 -8.70 -7.77
C ASN A 626 32.23 -8.85 -8.85
N LYS A 627 32.46 -10.08 -9.34
CA LYS A 627 33.38 -10.31 -10.45
C LYS A 627 32.82 -9.85 -11.79
N LEU A 628 31.55 -10.10 -12.09
CA LEU A 628 30.87 -9.61 -13.31
C LEU A 628 30.85 -8.07 -13.39
N LYS A 629 30.86 -7.39 -12.24
CA LYS A 629 30.95 -5.93 -12.17
C LYS A 629 32.36 -5.40 -12.51
N ASN A 630 33.40 -6.23 -12.43
CA ASN A 630 34.77 -5.81 -12.72
C ASN A 630 35.05 -5.90 -14.23
N GLU A 631 35.63 -4.85 -14.80
CA GLU A 631 35.94 -4.77 -16.25
C GLU A 631 37.10 -5.69 -16.70
N ARG A 632 37.69 -6.50 -15.81
CA ARG A 632 38.84 -7.36 -16.12
C ARG A 632 38.41 -8.80 -16.38
N GLU A 633 38.79 -9.33 -17.53
CA GLU A 633 38.57 -10.73 -17.93
C GLU A 633 39.53 -11.68 -17.17
N GLU A 634 39.11 -12.19 -16.01
CA GLU A 634 39.77 -13.31 -15.32
C GLU A 634 39.00 -14.63 -15.58
N PRO A 635 39.67 -15.80 -15.61
CA PRO A 635 38.98 -17.07 -15.83
C PRO A 635 37.99 -17.38 -14.70
N GLU A 636 36.70 -17.40 -15.03
CA GLU A 636 35.57 -17.61 -14.10
C GLU A 636 35.38 -19.09 -13.68
N SER A 637 36.18 -20.00 -14.25
CA SER A 637 35.99 -21.45 -14.17
C SER A 637 35.95 -21.99 -12.74
N HIS A 638 36.78 -21.46 -11.84
CA HIS A 638 36.83 -21.91 -10.44
C HIS A 638 35.59 -21.49 -9.64
N ILE A 639 35.02 -20.32 -9.93
CA ILE A 639 33.83 -19.81 -9.21
C ILE A 639 32.58 -20.51 -9.73
N LEU A 640 32.47 -20.72 -11.04
CA LEU A 640 31.40 -21.55 -11.60
C LEU A 640 31.44 -22.99 -11.08
N MET A 641 32.63 -23.58 -10.94
CA MET A 641 32.77 -24.90 -10.35
C MET A 641 32.32 -24.92 -8.88
N TYR A 642 32.70 -23.91 -8.09
CA TYR A 642 32.28 -23.78 -6.70
C TYR A 642 30.77 -23.53 -6.55
N LEU A 643 30.18 -22.71 -7.43
CA LEU A 643 28.73 -22.44 -7.46
C LEU A 643 27.95 -23.71 -7.79
N ASN A 644 28.39 -24.46 -8.81
CA ASN A 644 27.79 -25.76 -9.15
C ASN A 644 27.88 -26.76 -7.99
N TYR A 645 29.02 -26.79 -7.29
CA TYR A 645 29.18 -27.62 -6.09
C TYR A 645 28.20 -27.23 -4.99
N CYS A 646 28.08 -25.94 -4.67
CA CYS A 646 27.11 -25.45 -3.68
C CYS A 646 25.66 -25.75 -4.09
N TYR A 647 25.36 -25.62 -5.39
CA TYR A 647 24.03 -25.94 -5.93
C TYR A 647 23.70 -27.43 -5.77
N THR A 648 24.64 -28.32 -6.11
CA THR A 648 24.41 -29.77 -5.95
C THR A 648 24.21 -30.16 -4.49
N GLN A 649 24.99 -29.59 -3.56
CA GLN A 649 24.81 -29.84 -2.13
C GLN A 649 23.45 -29.36 -1.60
N LEU A 650 23.02 -28.18 -2.05
CA LEU A 650 21.71 -27.63 -1.69
C LEU A 650 20.58 -28.52 -2.21
N GLN A 651 20.72 -29.02 -3.45
CA GLN A 651 19.71 -29.87 -4.05
C GLN A 651 19.60 -31.23 -3.35
N GLU A 652 20.73 -31.89 -3.04
CA GLU A 652 20.75 -33.17 -2.32
C GLU A 652 20.06 -33.04 -0.95
N GLU A 653 20.37 -31.99 -0.18
CA GLU A 653 19.76 -31.77 1.14
C GLU A 653 18.29 -31.38 1.04
N LEU A 654 17.88 -30.66 -0.01
CA LEU A 654 16.48 -30.33 -0.26
C LEU A 654 15.67 -31.59 -0.54
N ASP A 655 16.19 -32.50 -1.38
CA ASP A 655 15.54 -33.76 -1.70
C ASP A 655 15.36 -34.63 -0.44
N GLU A 656 16.39 -34.72 0.42
CA GLU A 656 16.29 -35.44 1.71
C GLU A 656 15.25 -34.81 2.65
N VAL A 657 15.18 -33.47 2.75
CA VAL A 657 14.15 -32.78 3.55
C VAL A 657 12.75 -33.10 3.03
N LEU A 658 12.54 -33.09 1.71
CA LEU A 658 11.25 -33.43 1.10
C LEU A 658 10.85 -34.89 1.36
N GLU A 659 11.79 -35.82 1.39
CA GLU A 659 11.54 -37.22 1.77
C GLU A 659 11.10 -37.33 3.23
N ILE A 660 11.81 -36.68 4.16
CA ILE A 660 11.45 -36.70 5.59
C ILE A 660 10.09 -36.02 5.83
N GLU A 661 9.77 -34.92 5.13
CA GLU A 661 8.45 -34.28 5.24
C GLU A 661 7.31 -35.20 4.77
N LYS A 662 7.53 -36.00 3.72
CA LYS A 662 6.57 -37.02 3.29
C LYS A 662 6.40 -38.11 4.35
N GLU A 663 7.50 -38.56 4.97
CA GLU A 663 7.44 -39.52 6.08
C GLU A 663 6.68 -38.97 7.28
N ILE A 664 6.95 -37.73 7.70
CA ILE A 664 6.25 -37.07 8.81
C ILE A 664 4.75 -36.97 8.50
N LYS A 665 4.36 -36.54 7.29
CA LYS A 665 2.95 -36.49 6.89
C LYS A 665 2.27 -37.86 6.98
N LYS A 666 2.98 -38.94 6.63
CA LYS A 666 2.48 -40.31 6.76
C LYS A 666 2.30 -40.69 8.23
N ILE A 667 3.27 -40.40 9.09
CA ILE A 667 3.19 -40.66 10.54
C ILE A 667 2.04 -39.88 11.16
N VAL A 668 1.92 -38.57 10.88
CA VAL A 668 0.82 -37.71 11.37
C VAL A 668 -0.54 -38.26 10.98
N SER A 669 -0.71 -38.70 9.72
CA SER A 669 -1.97 -39.30 9.28
C SER A 669 -2.35 -40.56 10.05
N ASN A 670 -1.36 -41.36 10.45
CA ASN A 670 -1.55 -42.58 11.24
C ASN A 670 -1.76 -42.29 12.73
N LEU A 671 -1.11 -41.24 13.24
CA LEU A 671 -1.21 -40.83 14.63
C LEU A 671 -2.57 -40.19 14.95
N LYS A 672 -3.22 -39.54 13.98
CA LYS A 672 -4.55 -38.92 14.14
C LYS A 672 -5.61 -39.86 14.74
N PRO A 673 -5.95 -41.03 14.13
CA PRO A 673 -6.91 -41.97 14.72
C PRO A 673 -6.40 -42.55 16.03
N LEU A 674 -5.09 -42.66 16.21
CA LEU A 674 -4.52 -43.19 17.44
C LEU A 674 -4.70 -42.20 18.61
N LEU A 675 -4.53 -40.89 18.41
CA LEU A 675 -4.82 -39.90 19.44
C LEU A 675 -6.30 -39.81 19.76
N ASN A 676 -7.18 -39.89 18.75
CA ASN A 676 -8.62 -39.97 18.99
C ASN A 676 -8.98 -41.22 19.83
N LEU A 677 -8.32 -42.36 19.57
CA LEU A 677 -8.46 -43.55 20.40
C LEU A 677 -7.95 -43.31 21.83
N PHE A 678 -6.83 -42.62 21.98
CA PHE A 678 -6.29 -42.29 23.29
C PHE A 678 -7.27 -41.45 24.10
N ASN A 679 -7.81 -40.37 23.53
CA ASN A 679 -8.81 -39.54 24.21
C ASN A 679 -10.05 -40.34 24.56
N LEU A 680 -10.60 -41.12 23.62
CA LEU A 680 -11.77 -41.96 23.87
C LEU A 680 -11.53 -42.96 25.01
N LEU A 681 -10.39 -43.65 25.04
CA LEU A 681 -10.05 -44.60 26.09
C LEU A 681 -9.88 -43.93 27.46
N MET A 682 -9.33 -42.72 27.48
CA MET A 682 -9.12 -41.95 28.71
C MET A 682 -10.45 -41.41 29.24
N LYS A 683 -11.31 -40.88 28.37
CA LYS A 683 -12.69 -40.47 28.69
C LYS A 683 -13.52 -41.64 29.24
N LEU A 684 -13.40 -42.82 28.63
CA LEU A 684 -14.04 -44.05 29.13
C LEU A 684 -13.58 -44.48 30.53
N ASN A 685 -12.34 -44.12 30.90
CA ASN A 685 -11.79 -44.35 32.23
C ASN A 685 -12.03 -43.17 33.20
N GLY A 686 -12.70 -42.10 32.76
CA GLY A 686 -13.05 -40.93 33.58
C GLY A 686 -11.98 -39.83 33.61
N ILE A 687 -11.05 -39.81 32.65
CA ILE A 687 -10.02 -38.78 32.50
C ILE A 687 -10.27 -38.01 31.20
N ASP A 688 -10.63 -36.73 31.32
CA ASP A 688 -10.76 -35.85 30.15
C ASP A 688 -9.38 -35.31 29.75
N ILE A 689 -8.99 -35.55 28.49
CA ILE A 689 -7.72 -35.09 27.93
C ILE A 689 -8.00 -34.11 26.80
N ILE A 690 -7.20 -33.04 26.75
CA ILE A 690 -7.24 -31.96 25.74
C ILE A 690 -6.61 -32.41 24.40
N ILE A 691 -6.02 -33.60 24.33
CA ILE A 691 -5.25 -34.09 23.19
C ILE A 691 -6.15 -34.94 22.30
N ASP A 692 -6.47 -34.40 21.13
CA ASP A 692 -7.20 -35.07 20.07
C ASP A 692 -6.43 -35.07 18.75
N GLY A 693 -6.85 -35.90 17.80
CA GLY A 693 -6.28 -35.95 16.45
C GLY A 693 -6.40 -34.63 15.68
N THR A 694 -7.30 -33.73 16.06
CA THR A 694 -7.40 -32.35 15.56
C THR A 694 -6.24 -31.46 16.00
N THR A 695 -5.57 -31.78 17.12
CA THR A 695 -4.38 -31.03 17.59
C THR A 695 -3.20 -31.13 16.63
N LEU A 696 -3.16 -32.18 15.80
CA LEU A 696 -2.13 -32.37 14.77
C LEU A 696 -2.45 -31.63 13.46
N GLU A 697 -3.65 -31.08 13.32
CA GLU A 697 -4.06 -30.38 12.10
C GLU A 697 -3.64 -28.90 12.17
N ASN A 698 -2.99 -28.43 11.10
CA ASN A 698 -2.64 -27.02 10.90
C ASN A 698 -1.69 -26.40 11.95
N THR A 699 -0.84 -27.19 12.59
CA THR A 699 0.20 -26.64 13.46
C THR A 699 1.44 -26.25 12.64
N ASN A 700 1.67 -24.95 12.47
CA ASN A 700 3.00 -24.42 12.11
C ASN A 700 3.98 -24.50 13.30
N GLN A 701 3.56 -25.12 14.39
CA GLN A 701 4.30 -25.26 15.64
C GLN A 701 5.07 -26.58 15.66
N GLN A 702 6.11 -26.63 16.50
CA GLN A 702 6.85 -27.87 16.73
C GLN A 702 6.01 -28.86 17.53
N TYR A 703 5.94 -30.12 17.09
CA TYR A 703 5.12 -31.15 17.72
C TYR A 703 5.65 -31.49 19.12
N SER A 704 6.97 -31.54 19.29
CA SER A 704 7.62 -31.67 20.61
C SER A 704 7.12 -30.62 21.62
N LEU A 705 7.00 -29.36 21.20
CA LEU A 705 6.53 -28.27 22.05
C LEU A 705 5.02 -28.34 22.27
N LEU A 706 4.24 -28.63 21.23
CA LEU A 706 2.79 -28.84 21.32
C LEU A 706 2.44 -29.92 22.36
N PHE A 707 3.00 -31.12 22.23
CA PHE A 707 2.74 -32.21 23.17
C PHE A 707 3.30 -31.90 24.56
N GLY A 708 4.49 -31.31 24.66
CA GLY A 708 5.06 -30.94 25.95
C GLY A 708 4.23 -29.93 26.72
N VAL A 709 3.71 -28.89 26.06
CA VAL A 709 2.84 -27.86 26.65
C VAL A 709 1.48 -28.45 27.05
N LEU A 710 0.83 -29.23 26.16
CA LEU A 710 -0.46 -29.84 26.47
C LEU A 710 -0.38 -30.83 27.64
N LEU A 711 0.71 -31.60 27.73
CA LEU A 711 0.92 -32.56 28.81
C LEU A 711 1.35 -31.90 30.13
N SER A 712 2.09 -30.79 30.08
CA SER A 712 2.51 -30.04 31.28
C SER A 712 1.36 -29.22 31.87
N THR A 713 0.55 -28.57 31.03
CA THR A 713 -0.64 -27.79 31.45
C THR A 713 -1.68 -28.66 32.13
N GLN A 714 -1.96 -29.86 31.61
CA GLN A 714 -2.86 -30.83 32.28
C GLN A 714 -2.39 -31.23 33.69
N LYS A 715 -1.09 -31.08 33.99
CA LYS A 715 -0.50 -31.43 35.27
C LYS A 715 -0.18 -30.23 36.16
N GLY A 716 -0.36 -29.00 35.68
CA GLY A 716 0.10 -27.79 36.39
C GLY A 716 1.62 -27.71 36.57
N LEU A 717 2.40 -28.33 35.67
CA LEU A 717 3.86 -28.25 35.68
C LEU A 717 4.33 -26.98 34.95
N PRO A 718 5.45 -26.36 35.37
CA PRO A 718 5.99 -25.19 34.68
C PRO A 718 6.41 -25.54 33.26
N LEU A 719 6.11 -24.63 32.32
CA LEU A 719 6.42 -24.78 30.90
C LEU A 719 7.94 -24.77 30.67
N GLN A 720 8.41 -25.68 29.82
CA GLN A 720 9.81 -25.77 29.40
C GLN A 720 10.00 -25.31 27.95
N ASP A 721 11.16 -24.75 27.64
CA ASP A 721 11.51 -24.25 26.29
C ASP A 721 11.69 -25.39 25.25
N SER A 722 12.03 -26.60 25.69
CA SER A 722 12.22 -27.76 24.83
C SER A 722 11.83 -29.06 25.53
N TYR A 723 11.17 -29.96 24.81
CA TYR A 723 10.78 -31.28 25.31
C TYR A 723 11.44 -32.39 24.49
N ASP A 724 12.24 -33.21 25.17
CA ASP A 724 12.84 -34.40 24.58
C ASP A 724 11.86 -35.59 24.57
N THR A 725 12.17 -36.59 23.75
CA THR A 725 11.44 -37.87 23.70
C THR A 725 11.30 -38.51 25.09
N ASN A 726 12.35 -38.43 25.92
CA ASN A 726 12.35 -38.98 27.27
C ASN A 726 11.48 -38.19 28.26
N THR A 727 11.39 -36.87 28.12
CA THR A 727 10.54 -36.05 28.98
C THR A 727 9.07 -36.27 28.64
N ILE A 728 8.73 -36.40 27.36
CA ILE A 728 7.37 -36.69 26.91
C ILE A 728 6.92 -38.08 27.36
N ARG A 729 7.81 -39.09 27.29
CA ARG A 729 7.52 -40.42 27.84
C ARG A 729 7.22 -40.38 29.34
N ARG A 730 8.01 -39.65 30.13
CA ARG A 730 7.75 -39.46 31.57
C ARG A 730 6.44 -38.72 31.84
N LEU A 731 6.12 -37.70 31.06
CA LEU A 731 4.86 -36.96 31.19
C LEU A 731 3.67 -37.87 30.92
N MET A 732 3.71 -38.67 29.85
CA MET A 732 2.68 -39.66 29.52
C MET A 732 2.54 -40.75 30.59
N ASP A 733 3.65 -41.33 31.06
CA ASP A 733 3.63 -42.33 32.14
C ASP A 733 3.06 -41.74 33.44
N SER A 734 3.34 -40.46 33.70
CA SER A 734 2.84 -39.79 34.88
C SER A 734 1.35 -39.43 34.80
N LEU A 735 0.74 -39.26 33.62
CA LEU A 735 -0.70 -38.98 33.47
C LEU A 735 -1.57 -40.13 33.99
N TYR A 736 -1.11 -41.37 33.79
CA TYR A 736 -1.87 -42.56 34.16
C TYR A 736 -1.69 -42.97 35.62
N ASN A 737 -0.58 -42.54 36.24
CA ASN A 737 -0.24 -42.87 37.63
C ASN A 737 -0.79 -41.88 38.66
N SER A 738 -1.35 -40.73 38.25
CA SER A 738 -1.96 -39.76 39.16
C SER A 738 -3.44 -40.06 39.40
N GLU A 739 -3.77 -40.57 40.59
CA GLU A 739 -5.13 -40.50 41.14
C GLU A 739 -5.46 -39.03 41.46
N GLY A 740 -6.05 -38.30 40.50
CA GLY A 740 -6.60 -36.96 40.75
C GLY A 740 -6.45 -35.97 39.59
N PHE A 741 -7.59 -35.62 38.99
CA PHE A 741 -7.84 -34.40 38.19
C PHE A 741 -9.07 -33.74 38.87
N LEU A 742 -9.30 -32.43 38.99
CA LEU A 742 -8.75 -31.17 38.47
C LEU A 742 -9.08 -30.09 39.53
N THR A 743 -8.28 -29.02 39.65
CA THR A 743 -8.82 -27.71 40.07
C THR A 743 -8.57 -26.73 38.94
N GLY A 744 -9.64 -26.02 38.56
CA GLY A 744 -9.58 -24.92 37.61
C GLY A 744 -8.56 -23.87 38.03
N ILE A 745 -8.17 -23.07 37.05
CA ILE A 745 -7.32 -21.89 37.18
C ILE A 745 -7.78 -21.11 38.43
N ILE A 746 -6.90 -21.02 39.43
CA ILE A 746 -7.07 -20.10 40.55
C ILE A 746 -6.64 -18.75 39.98
N GLU A 747 -7.61 -17.85 39.77
CA GLU A 747 -7.31 -16.43 39.66
C GLU A 747 -6.70 -16.02 41.01
N GLU A 748 -5.44 -15.58 40.97
CA GLU A 748 -4.78 -15.02 42.15
C GLU A 748 -5.51 -13.72 42.52
N GLU A 749 -6.35 -13.77 43.56
CA GLU A 749 -6.79 -12.58 44.27
C GLU A 749 -5.52 -11.94 44.87
N GLU A 750 -5.16 -10.74 44.38
CA GLU A 750 -4.13 -9.91 44.99
C GLU A 750 -4.56 -9.61 46.44
N GLU A 751 -3.85 -10.18 47.41
CA GLU A 751 -3.99 -9.85 48.83
C GLU A 751 -3.53 -8.40 49.04
N ASP A 752 -4.51 -7.50 49.19
CA ASP A 752 -4.31 -6.15 49.71
C ASP A 752 -3.82 -6.25 51.17
N ASP A 753 -2.51 -6.13 51.37
CA ASP A 753 -1.89 -5.93 52.68
C ASP A 753 -2.30 -4.55 53.24
N GLU A 754 -3.33 -4.55 54.08
CA GLU A 754 -3.63 -3.47 55.02
C GLU A 754 -2.46 -3.32 56.02
N ASN A 755 -1.72 -2.21 55.94
CA ASN A 755 -0.99 -1.67 57.08
C ASN A 755 -1.46 -0.24 57.35
N GLU A 756 -2.14 -0.12 58.48
CA GLU A 756 -2.45 1.12 59.21
C GLU A 756 -1.15 1.92 59.46
N ASP A 757 -1.12 3.21 59.12
CA ASP A 757 -1.20 4.24 60.17
C ASP A 757 -1.10 5.67 59.61
N GLU A 758 -1.85 6.51 60.30
CA GLU A 758 -2.17 7.92 60.08
C GLU A 758 -0.94 8.84 59.97
N GLU A 759 -1.02 9.89 59.13
CA GLU A 759 -1.05 11.27 59.62
C GLU A 759 -1.23 12.32 58.49
N ASN A 760 -2.39 12.97 58.54
CA ASN A 760 -2.61 14.40 58.35
C ASN A 760 -2.35 15.11 57.01
N LYS A 761 -3.50 15.54 56.44
CA LYS A 761 -3.81 16.87 55.88
C LYS A 761 -3.10 17.27 54.58
N ILE A 762 -3.90 17.44 53.52
CA ILE A 762 -4.23 18.74 52.91
C ILE A 762 -5.35 18.47 51.89
N GLU A 763 -6.58 18.86 52.23
CA GLU A 763 -7.52 19.31 51.22
C GLU A 763 -6.98 20.64 50.70
N GLU A 764 -6.78 20.78 49.39
CA GLU A 764 -7.46 21.83 48.62
C GLU A 764 -6.98 21.90 47.16
N GLN A 765 -7.99 22.12 46.30
CA GLN A 765 -7.94 22.86 45.04
C GLN A 765 -7.50 22.11 43.77
N PHE A 766 -8.54 21.65 43.06
CA PHE A 766 -8.61 21.66 41.60
C PHE A 766 -8.24 23.04 41.05
N GLU A 767 -7.13 23.14 40.34
CA GLU A 767 -6.91 24.17 39.32
C GLU A 767 -6.52 23.50 38.00
N PHE A 768 -7.38 23.71 36.99
CA PHE A 768 -7.09 23.43 35.59
C PHE A 768 -5.91 24.29 35.13
N SER A 769 -4.73 23.68 34.95
CA SER A 769 -3.61 24.33 34.27
C SER A 769 -3.21 23.56 33.00
N ASN A 770 -3.72 24.05 31.88
CA ASN A 770 -3.07 24.17 30.57
C ASN A 770 -1.94 23.16 30.26
N ILE A 771 -2.30 22.07 29.56
CA ILE A 771 -1.34 21.26 28.81
C ILE A 771 -1.05 22.01 27.49
N GLN A 772 -0.01 22.84 27.53
CA GLN A 772 0.71 23.27 26.34
C GLN A 772 2.11 22.65 26.34
N SER A 773 2.51 22.24 25.13
CA SER A 773 3.89 21.99 24.68
C SER A 773 4.58 20.73 25.20
N GLY A 774 4.91 19.86 24.24
CA GLY A 774 5.84 18.78 24.44
C GLY A 774 7.28 19.25 24.56
N SER A 775 8.07 18.46 25.29
CA SER A 775 9.46 18.21 24.95
C SER A 775 9.84 16.86 25.55
N MET A 776 9.97 15.85 24.70
CA MET A 776 10.64 14.59 25.05
C MET A 776 12.13 14.92 25.21
N LYS A 777 12.64 14.91 26.45
CA LYS A 777 14.06 14.81 26.72
C LYS A 777 14.40 13.32 26.88
N VAL A 778 15.11 12.79 25.89
CA VAL A 778 15.81 11.51 25.98
C VAL A 778 16.97 11.70 26.96
N ILE A 779 16.92 11.02 28.10
CA ILE A 779 18.06 10.86 29.01
C ILE A 779 18.58 9.45 28.77
N SER A 780 19.80 9.37 28.24
CA SER A 780 20.61 8.16 28.16
C SER A 780 21.03 7.74 29.58
N SER A 781 20.67 6.54 29.99
CA SER A 781 21.22 5.88 31.18
C SER A 781 22.49 5.09 30.81
N GLU A 782 23.52 5.26 31.64
CA GLU A 782 24.70 4.38 31.74
C GLU A 782 24.33 2.94 32.11
#